data_AF-A0A2S8GQA1-F1
#
_entry.id   AF-A0A2S8GQA1-F1
#
_cell.length_a   1.000
_cell.length_b   1.000
_cell.length_c   1.000
_cell.angle_alpha   90.00
_cell.angle_beta   90.00
_cell.angle_gamma   90.00
#
_symmetry.space_group_name_H-M   'P 1'
#
loop_
_entity.id
_entity.type
_entity.pdbx_description
1 polymer ?
#
loop_
_entity_poly.entity_id
_entity_poly.type
_entity_poly.pdbx_seq_one_letter_code
_entity_poly.pdbx_strand_id
1 'polypeptide(L)'
;MIVNNELDPRSQSVVNELLSDGKITFGKKAVGKLSENAKKSLGYIAGRLDELQQEKTRTIVDLLESDWTDLEIPEPIDFDFQNQSNPGKSWTLHSLESLSFRGLAPAGEVWTYDFEGQSHLIYGPNGCGKSSLLGAISWCLTGRVFRDDQAPAAPSQVEAFSDADAPKRLADRPDALSLLDVEGNSHSPSEEYYVAVKFIDEVSKDCIYLKRHSVEGLSFSSNGDDWTTNSQDLESSISELDIELQVLMPARLNHLSFGKNPDLIALFSKMIGLDQLEQIGQIARQVTTSARTEANKLSKTPLKEVERQIAGKIETLRNQARNTRIANAALLKDKLPLPSADVFKAFAAYLEEEKSNSLGLLVSELGLSIPHKDDMQETDRFDADLDKLSQQVAFALESIQKPLLNSFTLLDTSKWPSPTALAEMEDSLEKFLRDTLSTIQDRFIWWKETQTNPKSSLLLAAAEQYLADSEECPLCDQDIDHDKQLQANLSRLRPLAVNPILKKSLEDLSRSLQDRLSGIVSPEYQKRSDTSNVNSVTSDWARFKTITCPGLLQNIATKWDDSISRLASELFPLLEQDDPTLTESYDDDFKKEFTDLEQAFARSRSFVSLARQAAHSRERLAQKLNDLLQAPELSKESLLLAIMSGKDTSNILKTIGACISTTSELQELTTTRISLQNRIELLNTIANATEELKPLENLVRHQTRELFASVDPRVKSLYQKLYDNELLQVDMVTPGHAANQDLKDQFNVYVRSGNERVPMGPFSNAGRLRAIALSFAFALIEQNSARLKLCVFDDPALSLDDEHRGRFFMHLVSPFLDERQVILATHYETFYKQGELFFNGNVKTKLIPRRTYSDAVCFEPADLLDRLESAITEGGGNWREYGNNLRRWTERVLHHLSAFTPEPFVVFNNLGLSISNYKGITDPRVANTQRDQIIAAFESPQFEAIKHRCAHDEDPTETEVRDGFTQLKGCNKAVRKEIERLRRIRNHDIQGMAIEHRPSIQCTALTHEIEEHQILVFASAAASTSGAGIDLHDSETVDVGRLSYCVAKSDRIAPIAYAGQTLIVDNNETRPNAGDLVVAEHGGTRFLRRYWTVDHNIYLESVNSAAPVDPAILTGGECLIRRIVGVLFDAVSVSTSRQTDEWAHGNSHSLPALRGFRGIRVIGSSMEPIARTGQMVLVKEHEDVTALPAGTLACIDTESDGVLFKRIYRRDREFILCSANPNDLIDPIVIGAQAIISVYRVCGVLFETSND
;
A
#
# COMPACT_ATOMS: atom_id res chain seq x y z
N MET A 1 18.37 5.68 -18.06
CA MET A 1 17.55 5.73 -16.83
C MET A 1 16.37 4.78 -17.00
N ILE A 2 16.60 3.49 -16.79
CA ILE A 2 15.56 2.49 -16.48
C ILE A 2 16.15 1.69 -15.32
N VAL A 3 15.34 1.48 -14.29
CA VAL A 3 15.67 0.75 -13.08
C VAL A 3 16.08 -0.67 -13.48
N ASN A 4 17.36 -1.01 -13.35
CA ASN A 4 17.88 -2.35 -13.65
C ASN A 4 17.42 -3.32 -12.56
N ASN A 5 16.21 -3.87 -12.70
CA ASN A 5 15.89 -5.17 -12.15
C ASN A 5 16.71 -6.22 -12.91
N GLU A 6 17.94 -6.46 -12.45
CA GLU A 6 18.86 -7.37 -13.11
C GLU A 6 18.38 -8.81 -12.91
N LEU A 7 18.05 -9.48 -14.02
CA LEU A 7 17.79 -10.91 -14.00
C LEU A 7 19.00 -11.66 -13.41
N ASP A 8 18.76 -12.84 -12.85
CA ASP A 8 19.80 -13.80 -12.44
C ASP A 8 20.83 -13.93 -13.57
N PRO A 9 22.15 -13.94 -13.29
CA PRO A 9 23.19 -13.88 -14.34
C PRO A 9 22.98 -14.91 -15.45
N ARG A 10 22.53 -16.12 -15.10
CA ARG A 10 22.19 -17.17 -16.06
C ARG A 10 20.93 -16.87 -16.88
N SER A 11 19.89 -16.32 -16.25
CA SER A 11 18.68 -15.87 -16.96
C SER A 11 19.00 -14.68 -17.87
N GLN A 12 19.82 -13.73 -17.41
CA GLN A 12 20.28 -12.58 -18.19
C GLN A 12 21.11 -13.01 -19.41
N SER A 13 22.05 -13.94 -19.22
CA SER A 13 22.86 -14.53 -20.30
C SER A 13 21.97 -15.08 -21.42
N VAL A 14 20.96 -15.87 -21.04
CA VAL A 14 20.00 -16.45 -21.98
C VAL A 14 19.18 -15.38 -22.69
N VAL A 15 18.74 -14.35 -21.98
CA VAL A 15 18.00 -13.22 -22.57
C VAL A 15 18.87 -12.45 -23.57
N ASN A 16 20.12 -12.14 -23.20
CA ASN A 16 21.07 -11.45 -24.08
C ASN A 16 21.35 -12.25 -25.35
N GLU A 17 21.58 -13.57 -25.23
CA GLU A 17 21.80 -14.43 -26.39
C GLU A 17 20.56 -14.43 -27.31
N LEU A 18 19.34 -14.47 -26.76
CA LEU A 18 18.10 -14.43 -27.53
C LEU A 18 17.83 -13.07 -28.20
N LEU A 19 18.24 -11.97 -27.58
CA LEU A 19 18.19 -10.63 -28.17
C LEU A 19 19.18 -10.48 -29.33
N SER A 20 20.35 -11.12 -29.21
CA SER A 20 21.44 -11.11 -30.20
C SER A 20 21.31 -12.17 -31.33
N ASP A 21 20.10 -12.60 -31.66
CA ASP A 21 19.81 -13.65 -32.68
C ASP A 21 20.40 -15.03 -32.40
N GLY A 22 20.89 -15.26 -31.18
CA GLY A 22 21.41 -16.53 -30.72
C GLY A 22 20.34 -17.61 -30.58
N LYS A 23 20.80 -18.82 -30.29
CA LYS A 23 19.94 -20.00 -30.22
C LYS A 23 20.32 -20.83 -29.02
N ILE A 24 19.44 -20.79 -28.04
CA ILE A 24 19.56 -21.53 -26.80
C ILE A 24 19.06 -22.95 -27.02
N THR A 25 19.89 -23.93 -26.67
CA THR A 25 19.56 -25.35 -26.74
C THR A 25 19.69 -25.98 -25.37
N PHE A 26 18.63 -26.63 -24.91
CA PHE A 26 18.68 -27.48 -23.72
C PHE A 26 18.13 -28.86 -24.11
N GLY A 27 19.01 -29.84 -24.21
CA GLY A 27 18.70 -31.16 -24.74
C GLY A 27 18.28 -31.12 -26.22
N LYS A 28 17.10 -31.68 -26.55
CA LYS A 28 16.57 -31.73 -27.94
C LYS A 28 15.70 -30.53 -28.32
N LYS A 29 15.39 -29.65 -27.37
CA LYS A 29 14.54 -28.47 -27.59
C LYS A 29 15.42 -27.23 -27.73
N ALA A 30 15.00 -26.32 -28.59
CA ALA A 30 15.73 -25.09 -28.85
C ALA A 30 14.76 -23.91 -28.97
N VAL A 31 15.21 -22.75 -28.51
CA VAL A 31 14.52 -21.46 -28.65
C VAL A 31 15.54 -20.48 -29.20
N GLY A 32 15.20 -19.75 -30.25
CA GLY A 32 16.14 -18.83 -30.90
C GLY A 32 15.77 -18.50 -32.33
N LYS A 33 16.43 -17.46 -32.87
CA LYS A 33 15.96 -16.62 -33.99
C LYS A 33 14.56 -16.08 -33.74
N LEU A 34 14.43 -15.32 -32.66
CA LEU A 34 13.20 -14.60 -32.33
C LEU A 34 12.89 -13.54 -33.39
N SER A 35 11.61 -13.34 -33.70
CA SER A 35 11.19 -12.19 -34.51
C SER A 35 11.49 -10.87 -33.79
N GLU A 36 11.61 -9.78 -34.53
CA GLU A 36 11.83 -8.44 -33.97
C GLU A 36 10.77 -8.07 -32.92
N ASN A 37 9.50 -8.43 -33.15
CA ASN A 37 8.43 -8.22 -32.18
C ASN A 37 8.58 -9.10 -30.92
N ALA A 38 9.09 -10.33 -31.08
CA ALA A 38 9.38 -11.21 -29.96
C ALA A 38 10.57 -10.70 -29.13
N LYS A 39 11.60 -10.12 -29.76
CA LYS A 39 12.71 -9.43 -29.06
C LYS A 39 12.22 -8.23 -28.26
N LYS A 40 11.35 -7.38 -28.84
CA LYS A 40 10.70 -6.27 -28.11
C LYS A 40 9.91 -6.76 -26.91
N SER A 41 9.12 -7.81 -27.09
CA SER A 41 8.32 -8.41 -26.02
C SER A 41 9.20 -9.03 -24.93
N LEU A 42 10.30 -9.70 -25.31
CA LEU A 42 11.27 -10.26 -24.38
C LEU A 42 11.92 -9.16 -23.54
N GLY A 43 12.40 -8.11 -24.19
CA GLY A 43 13.00 -6.94 -23.52
C GLY A 43 12.03 -6.27 -22.55
N TYR A 44 10.78 -6.07 -22.95
CA TYR A 44 9.74 -5.48 -22.09
C TYR A 44 9.44 -6.33 -20.86
N ILE A 45 9.22 -7.64 -21.06
CA ILE A 45 8.90 -8.56 -19.95
C ILE A 45 10.10 -8.72 -19.02
N ALA A 46 11.31 -8.89 -19.57
CA ALA A 46 12.53 -9.04 -18.80
C ALA A 46 12.82 -7.80 -17.94
N GLY A 47 12.73 -6.60 -18.52
CA GLY A 47 13.03 -5.34 -17.81
C GLY A 47 12.02 -4.96 -16.72
N ARG A 48 10.82 -5.57 -16.73
CA ARG A 48 9.72 -5.26 -15.79
C ARG A 48 9.19 -6.49 -15.07
N LEU A 49 10.00 -7.55 -14.95
CA LEU A 49 9.56 -8.86 -14.50
C LEU A 49 8.82 -8.80 -13.15
N ASP A 50 9.40 -8.13 -12.15
CA ASP A 50 8.82 -8.04 -10.80
C ASP A 50 7.51 -7.23 -10.77
N GLU A 51 7.41 -6.16 -11.58
CA GLU A 51 6.18 -5.37 -11.71
C GLU A 51 5.05 -6.22 -12.34
N LEU A 52 5.37 -6.91 -13.44
CA LEU A 52 4.40 -7.68 -14.21
C LEU A 52 3.90 -8.92 -13.46
N GLN A 53 4.69 -9.48 -12.53
CA GLN A 53 4.25 -10.63 -11.72
C GLN A 53 3.12 -10.32 -10.75
N GLN A 54 3.04 -9.09 -10.26
CA GLN A 54 2.02 -8.67 -9.30
C GLN A 54 0.73 -8.23 -10.01
N GLU A 55 0.81 -8.01 -11.33
CA GLU A 55 -0.29 -7.51 -12.14
C GLU A 55 -1.21 -8.61 -12.67
N LYS A 56 -2.47 -8.23 -12.91
CA LYS A 56 -3.41 -9.13 -13.58
C LYS A 56 -3.05 -9.25 -15.06
N THR A 57 -3.15 -10.45 -15.62
CA THR A 57 -2.84 -10.71 -17.04
C THR A 57 -3.48 -9.73 -18.02
N ARG A 58 -4.70 -9.24 -17.73
CA ARG A 58 -5.37 -8.24 -18.58
C ARG A 58 -4.67 -6.89 -18.55
N THR A 59 -4.27 -6.43 -17.37
CA THR A 59 -3.50 -5.18 -17.20
C THR A 59 -2.18 -5.26 -17.97
N ILE A 60 -1.50 -6.41 -17.93
CA ILE A 60 -0.24 -6.63 -18.67
C ILE A 60 -0.46 -6.47 -20.19
N VAL A 61 -1.56 -7.02 -20.73
CA VAL A 61 -1.92 -6.83 -22.15
C VAL A 61 -2.20 -5.37 -22.46
N ASP A 62 -2.94 -4.67 -21.59
CA ASP A 62 -3.29 -3.26 -21.79
C ASP A 62 -2.04 -2.35 -21.75
N LEU A 63 -1.07 -2.62 -20.87
CA LEU A 63 0.22 -1.93 -20.79
C LEU A 63 1.10 -2.20 -22.02
N LEU A 64 1.18 -3.47 -22.45
CA LEU A 64 1.89 -3.81 -23.69
C LEU A 64 1.23 -3.16 -24.92
N GLU A 65 -0.11 -3.06 -24.94
CA GLU A 65 -0.87 -2.39 -26.01
C GLU A 65 -0.55 -0.88 -26.06
N SER A 66 -0.46 -0.21 -24.90
CA SER A 66 -0.13 1.22 -24.85
C SER A 66 1.30 1.53 -25.27
N ASP A 67 2.24 0.69 -24.85
CA ASP A 67 3.67 0.96 -25.03
C ASP A 67 4.20 0.45 -26.38
N TRP A 68 3.42 -0.39 -27.10
CA TRP A 68 3.89 -1.19 -28.24
C TRP A 68 4.63 -0.40 -29.34
N THR A 69 4.16 0.82 -29.65
CA THR A 69 4.76 1.65 -30.72
C THR A 69 6.13 2.19 -30.33
N ASP A 70 6.35 2.39 -29.03
CA ASP A 70 7.53 3.04 -28.46
C ASP A 70 8.55 2.00 -27.95
N LEU A 71 8.22 0.70 -28.05
CA LEU A 71 9.14 -0.38 -27.70
C LEU A 71 10.31 -0.44 -28.70
N GLU A 72 11.50 -0.16 -28.18
CA GLU A 72 12.77 -0.44 -28.83
C GLU A 72 13.29 -1.83 -28.42
N ILE A 73 14.13 -2.44 -29.25
CA ILE A 73 14.85 -3.65 -28.86
C ILE A 73 15.95 -3.20 -27.91
N PRO A 74 15.97 -3.65 -26.65
CA PRO A 74 17.02 -3.27 -25.73
C PRO A 74 18.36 -3.74 -26.27
N GLU A 75 19.39 -2.91 -26.14
CA GLU A 75 20.76 -3.34 -26.41
C GLU A 75 21.09 -4.51 -25.48
N PRO A 76 21.70 -5.60 -26.00
CA PRO A 76 22.19 -6.68 -25.17
C PRO A 76 23.12 -6.10 -24.11
N ILE A 77 22.91 -6.47 -22.84
CA ILE A 77 23.85 -6.07 -21.80
C ILE A 77 25.11 -6.90 -22.00
N ASP A 78 26.23 -6.25 -22.28
CA ASP A 78 27.48 -6.95 -22.65
C ASP A 78 28.02 -7.74 -21.45
N PHE A 79 27.81 -9.06 -21.50
CA PHE A 79 28.39 -10.05 -20.62
C PHE A 79 28.77 -11.22 -21.53
N ASP A 80 30.07 -11.44 -21.73
CA ASP A 80 30.60 -12.27 -22.81
C ASP A 80 30.78 -13.74 -22.38
N PHE A 81 29.68 -14.44 -22.07
CA PHE A 81 29.65 -15.82 -21.50
C PHE A 81 30.24 -16.95 -22.40
N GLN A 82 31.50 -16.89 -22.83
CA GLN A 82 32.14 -17.99 -23.57
C GLN A 82 32.96 -18.90 -22.66
N ASN A 83 32.36 -20.06 -22.33
CA ASN A 83 33.05 -21.17 -21.66
C ASN A 83 34.18 -21.76 -22.53
N GLN A 84 35.40 -21.23 -22.40
CA GLN A 84 36.63 -21.92 -22.81
C GLN A 84 37.43 -22.32 -21.56
N SER A 85 37.28 -23.59 -21.17
CA SER A 85 37.96 -24.18 -20.03
C SER A 85 39.44 -24.42 -20.32
N ASN A 86 40.31 -23.66 -19.66
CA ASN A 86 41.75 -23.95 -19.52
C ASN A 86 42.00 -24.54 -18.09
N PRO A 87 42.46 -25.78 -17.93
CA PRO A 87 42.32 -26.57 -16.69
C PRO A 87 43.41 -26.38 -15.60
N GLY A 88 43.96 -25.18 -15.39
CA GLY A 88 45.22 -25.02 -14.61
C GLY A 88 45.20 -24.34 -13.23
N LYS A 89 44.20 -23.52 -12.87
CA LYS A 89 44.27 -22.62 -11.70
C LYS A 89 43.15 -22.86 -10.66
N SER A 90 43.46 -22.64 -9.38
CA SER A 90 42.65 -22.92 -8.18
C SER A 90 42.73 -21.73 -7.20
N TRP A 91 41.68 -20.92 -7.14
CA TRP A 91 41.62 -19.63 -6.44
C TRP A 91 40.95 -19.73 -5.07
N THR A 92 41.62 -19.25 -4.02
CA THR A 92 41.07 -19.08 -2.66
C THR A 92 41.05 -17.61 -2.25
N LEU A 93 40.07 -17.22 -1.43
CA LEU A 93 39.92 -15.85 -0.95
C LEU A 93 40.92 -15.57 0.17
N HIS A 94 41.75 -14.57 -0.03
CA HIS A 94 42.74 -14.13 0.94
C HIS A 94 42.31 -12.88 1.69
N SER A 95 41.89 -11.82 1.03
CA SER A 95 41.49 -10.59 1.74
C SER A 95 40.26 -9.93 1.14
N LEU A 96 39.58 -9.13 1.97
CA LEU A 96 38.45 -8.29 1.61
C LEU A 96 38.66 -6.89 2.18
N GLU A 97 38.41 -5.89 1.35
CA GLU A 97 38.41 -4.48 1.67
C GLU A 97 37.07 -3.87 1.26
N SER A 98 36.53 -2.93 2.04
CA SER A 98 35.29 -2.24 1.68
C SER A 98 35.28 -0.79 2.17
N LEU A 99 34.67 0.09 1.38
CA LEU A 99 34.38 1.48 1.73
C LEU A 99 32.87 1.69 1.72
N SER A 100 32.31 2.27 2.79
CA SER A 100 30.90 2.67 2.88
C SER A 100 29.88 1.57 2.52
N PHE A 101 30.20 0.30 2.74
CA PHE A 101 29.35 -0.83 2.36
C PHE A 101 28.65 -1.48 3.56
N ARG A 102 27.31 -1.46 3.57
CA ARG A 102 26.39 -2.16 4.49
C ARG A 102 26.78 -2.17 5.96
N GLY A 103 27.35 -1.07 6.42
CA GLY A 103 27.78 -0.88 7.81
C GLY A 103 28.93 -1.81 8.24
N LEU A 104 29.79 -2.28 7.33
CA LEU A 104 31.03 -2.98 7.71
C LEU A 104 31.95 -2.06 8.52
N ALA A 105 31.99 -0.79 8.16
CA ALA A 105 32.59 0.31 8.92
C ALA A 105 31.67 1.53 8.86
N PRO A 106 31.93 2.55 9.71
CA PRO A 106 31.37 3.87 9.51
C PRO A 106 31.57 4.35 8.07
N ALA A 107 30.61 5.11 7.57
CA ALA A 107 30.63 5.62 6.21
C ALA A 107 31.82 6.58 6.02
N GLY A 108 32.48 6.49 4.87
CA GLY A 108 33.74 7.18 4.55
C GLY A 108 35.00 6.43 4.98
N GLU A 109 34.88 5.38 5.79
CA GLU A 109 36.03 4.63 6.31
C GLU A 109 36.26 3.30 5.59
N VAL A 110 37.53 2.94 5.43
CA VAL A 110 37.95 1.66 4.81
C VAL A 110 38.01 0.56 5.87
N TRP A 111 37.24 -0.50 5.64
CA TRP A 111 37.24 -1.73 6.44
C TRP A 111 38.00 -2.84 5.73
N THR A 112 38.83 -3.59 6.45
CA THR A 112 39.58 -4.72 5.89
C THR A 112 39.46 -5.97 6.76
N TYR A 113 39.47 -7.13 6.11
CA TYR A 113 39.54 -8.44 6.75
C TYR A 113 40.38 -9.42 5.95
N ASP A 114 41.16 -10.22 6.66
CA ASP A 114 42.04 -11.23 6.08
C ASP A 114 41.49 -12.63 6.41
N PHE A 115 41.21 -13.38 5.35
CA PHE A 115 40.80 -14.78 5.39
C PHE A 115 42.00 -15.73 5.26
N GLU A 116 43.18 -15.25 4.85
CA GLU A 116 44.42 -16.03 4.75
C GLU A 116 44.31 -17.31 3.90
N GLY A 117 43.32 -17.40 3.00
CA GLY A 117 43.01 -18.62 2.25
C GLY A 117 42.39 -19.75 3.09
N GLN A 118 42.08 -19.51 4.36
CA GLN A 118 41.59 -20.52 5.31
C GLN A 118 40.05 -20.56 5.38
N SER A 119 39.50 -21.72 5.74
CA SER A 119 38.07 -21.84 6.03
C SER A 119 37.72 -21.14 7.34
N HIS A 120 36.52 -20.55 7.39
CA HIS A 120 36.05 -19.73 8.50
C HIS A 120 34.68 -20.22 9.00
N LEU A 121 34.61 -20.58 10.28
CA LEU A 121 33.35 -20.78 10.99
C LEU A 121 33.09 -19.54 11.87
N ILE A 122 32.03 -18.80 11.56
CA ILE A 122 31.71 -17.50 12.16
C ILE A 122 30.39 -17.61 12.92
N TYR A 123 30.40 -17.30 14.21
CA TYR A 123 29.17 -17.12 14.98
C TYR A 123 28.91 -15.64 15.25
N GLY A 124 27.65 -15.21 15.25
CA GLY A 124 27.29 -13.92 15.81
C GLY A 124 25.80 -13.71 15.96
N PRO A 125 25.33 -13.01 17.00
CA PRO A 125 23.92 -12.70 17.17
C PRO A 125 23.38 -11.84 16.02
N ASN A 126 22.07 -11.66 15.92
CA ASN A 126 21.49 -10.81 14.87
C ASN A 126 22.00 -9.36 15.01
N GLY A 127 22.24 -8.70 13.87
CA GLY A 127 22.72 -7.31 13.83
C GLY A 127 24.24 -7.11 13.95
N CYS A 128 25.06 -8.14 14.16
CA CYS A 128 26.53 -8.00 14.26
C CYS A 128 27.29 -7.89 12.92
N GLY A 129 26.60 -8.01 11.78
CA GLY A 129 27.20 -7.84 10.45
C GLY A 129 27.59 -9.12 9.69
N LYS A 130 27.10 -10.31 10.10
CA LYS A 130 27.30 -11.59 9.38
C LYS A 130 26.97 -11.48 7.88
N SER A 131 25.72 -11.15 7.56
CA SER A 131 25.24 -11.05 6.19
C SER A 131 25.81 -9.83 5.45
N SER A 132 26.27 -8.79 6.16
CA SER A 132 27.05 -7.70 5.56
C SER A 132 28.41 -8.20 5.07
N LEU A 133 29.11 -9.02 5.86
CA LEU A 133 30.40 -9.60 5.51
C LEU A 133 30.28 -10.58 4.33
N LEU A 134 29.39 -11.56 4.43
CA LEU A 134 29.20 -12.53 3.34
C LEU A 134 28.60 -11.86 2.10
N GLY A 135 27.70 -10.90 2.31
CA GLY A 135 27.14 -10.08 1.25
C GLY A 135 28.15 -9.18 0.55
N ALA A 136 29.26 -8.80 1.18
CA ALA A 136 30.34 -8.05 0.52
C ALA A 136 31.11 -8.93 -0.47
N ILE A 137 31.39 -10.19 -0.11
CA ILE A 137 31.98 -11.19 -1.03
C ILE A 137 31.05 -11.40 -2.23
N SER A 138 29.76 -11.65 -1.97
CA SER A 138 28.74 -11.80 -3.01
C SER A 138 28.65 -10.55 -3.88
N TRP A 139 28.56 -9.36 -3.28
CA TRP A 139 28.40 -8.13 -4.04
C TRP A 139 29.62 -7.83 -4.91
N CYS A 140 30.84 -8.02 -4.41
CA CYS A 140 32.03 -7.86 -5.23
C CYS A 140 31.98 -8.76 -6.47
N LEU A 141 31.70 -10.06 -6.28
CA LEU A 141 31.69 -11.04 -7.36
C LEU A 141 30.50 -10.87 -8.33
N THR A 142 29.31 -10.55 -7.83
CA THR A 142 28.06 -10.66 -8.61
C THR A 142 27.23 -9.38 -8.70
N GLY A 143 27.60 -8.33 -7.96
CA GLY A 143 26.78 -7.14 -7.80
C GLY A 143 25.55 -7.34 -6.92
N ARG A 144 25.41 -8.48 -6.23
CA ARG A 144 24.22 -8.82 -5.44
C ARG A 144 24.51 -8.86 -3.95
N VAL A 145 23.62 -8.25 -3.17
CA VAL A 145 23.71 -8.19 -1.71
C VAL A 145 22.81 -9.23 -1.05
N PHE A 146 23.22 -9.74 0.11
CA PHE A 146 22.38 -10.65 0.91
C PHE A 146 21.37 -9.87 1.72
N ARG A 147 20.11 -10.29 1.75
CA ARG A 147 19.05 -9.67 2.56
C ARG A 147 18.30 -10.77 3.31
N ASP A 148 17.63 -10.41 4.40
CA ASP A 148 16.90 -11.40 5.19
C ASP A 148 15.55 -11.76 4.54
N ASP A 149 14.96 -10.83 3.81
CA ASP A 149 13.60 -10.91 3.25
C ASP A 149 13.55 -11.49 1.82
N GLN A 150 14.66 -11.45 1.08
CA GLN A 150 14.71 -11.90 -0.31
C GLN A 150 16.05 -12.53 -0.69
N ALA A 151 16.02 -13.32 -1.77
CA ALA A 151 17.21 -13.90 -2.37
C ALA A 151 18.22 -12.80 -2.82
N PRO A 152 19.51 -13.15 -2.98
CA PRO A 152 20.52 -12.18 -3.41
C PRO A 152 20.13 -11.46 -4.70
N ALA A 153 20.04 -10.13 -4.62
CA ALA A 153 19.66 -9.26 -5.73
C ALA A 153 20.50 -7.98 -5.72
N ALA A 154 20.43 -7.19 -6.80
CA ALA A 154 21.14 -5.92 -6.90
C ALA A 154 20.71 -4.94 -5.78
N PRO A 155 21.55 -3.96 -5.40
CA PRO A 155 21.19 -2.91 -4.46
C PRO A 155 19.93 -2.16 -4.90
N SER A 156 18.96 -2.04 -4.00
CA SER A 156 17.70 -1.35 -4.26
C SER A 156 17.75 0.08 -3.73
N GLN A 157 17.05 0.99 -4.39
CA GLN A 157 16.87 2.36 -3.89
C GLN A 157 15.76 2.36 -2.84
N VAL A 158 16.09 2.71 -1.61
CA VAL A 158 15.19 2.73 -0.46
C VAL A 158 14.78 4.16 -0.16
N GLU A 159 13.48 4.38 -0.01
CA GLU A 159 12.93 5.68 0.35
C GLU A 159 13.36 6.09 1.77
N ALA A 160 13.95 7.27 1.89
CA ALA A 160 14.30 7.86 3.19
C ALA A 160 13.31 8.96 3.57
N PHE A 161 13.09 9.16 4.87
CA PHE A 161 12.17 10.18 5.39
C PHE A 161 12.86 11.04 6.44
N SER A 162 12.47 12.32 6.52
CA SER A 162 12.96 13.22 7.56
C SER A 162 12.40 12.84 8.93
N ASP A 163 13.22 12.99 9.97
CA ASP A 163 12.80 12.86 11.36
C ASP A 163 12.09 14.15 11.82
N ALA A 164 10.83 14.31 11.42
CA ALA A 164 9.98 15.45 11.77
C ALA A 164 8.54 14.97 12.01
N ASP A 165 7.75 15.73 12.78
CA ASP A 165 6.34 15.40 13.12
C ASP A 165 5.46 15.12 11.88
N ALA A 166 5.82 15.70 10.74
CA ALA A 166 5.33 15.33 9.42
C ALA A 166 6.52 14.85 8.56
N PRO A 167 6.74 13.53 8.43
CA PRO A 167 7.91 13.00 7.74
C PRO A 167 7.86 13.39 6.25
N LYS A 168 8.86 14.15 5.81
CA LYS A 168 9.05 14.52 4.40
C LYS A 168 9.92 13.47 3.73
N ARG A 169 9.49 12.97 2.56
CA ARG A 169 10.32 12.09 1.72
C ARG A 169 11.60 12.82 1.31
N LEU A 170 12.73 12.18 1.52
CA LEU A 170 14.07 12.59 1.11
C LEU A 170 14.47 11.86 -0.19
N ALA A 171 15.70 12.11 -0.66
CA ALA A 171 16.24 11.35 -1.79
C ALA A 171 16.37 9.86 -1.42
N ASP A 172 16.01 9.00 -2.37
CA ASP A 172 16.18 7.56 -2.23
C ASP A 172 17.68 7.24 -2.10
N ARG A 173 17.99 6.16 -1.37
CA ARG A 173 19.37 5.75 -1.08
C ARG A 173 19.59 4.28 -1.38
N PRO A 174 20.75 3.87 -1.94
CA PRO A 174 21.07 2.47 -2.11
C PRO A 174 21.14 1.76 -0.75
N ASP A 175 20.51 0.60 -0.62
CA ASP A 175 20.57 -0.21 0.61
C ASP A 175 21.90 -0.95 0.82
N ALA A 176 22.81 -0.86 -0.15
CA ALA A 176 24.20 -1.26 0.00
C ALA A 176 25.07 -0.19 0.70
N LEU A 177 24.60 1.05 0.82
CA LEU A 177 25.37 2.17 1.38
C LEU A 177 25.32 2.19 2.92
N SER A 178 26.46 2.38 3.56
CA SER A 178 26.56 2.62 5.01
C SER A 178 25.85 3.92 5.41
N LEU A 179 25.14 3.91 6.54
CA LEU A 179 24.24 5.01 6.90
C LEU A 179 24.94 6.17 7.62
N LEU A 180 25.82 5.87 8.58
CA LEU A 180 26.39 6.85 9.50
C LEU A 180 27.92 6.90 9.40
N ASP A 181 28.50 8.10 9.44
CA ASP A 181 29.94 8.32 9.59
C ASP A 181 30.44 8.09 11.03
N VAL A 182 31.73 8.35 11.28
CA VAL A 182 32.36 8.21 12.62
C VAL A 182 31.78 9.16 13.67
N GLU A 183 31.20 10.29 13.26
CA GLU A 183 30.57 11.28 14.13
C GLU A 183 29.08 10.99 14.38
N GLY A 184 28.50 10.02 13.65
CA GLY A 184 27.09 9.66 13.71
C GLY A 184 26.19 10.49 12.78
N ASN A 185 26.76 11.26 11.86
CA ASN A 185 25.99 12.00 10.85
C ASN A 185 25.57 11.07 9.70
N SER A 186 24.44 11.38 9.05
CA SER A 186 24.00 10.63 7.87
C SER A 186 24.95 10.89 6.69
N HIS A 187 25.46 9.81 6.11
CA HIS A 187 26.19 9.83 4.85
C HIS A 187 25.28 10.25 3.69
N SER A 188 25.83 10.94 2.67
CA SER A 188 25.04 11.40 1.53
C SER A 188 24.63 10.21 0.64
N PRO A 189 23.38 10.17 0.13
CA PRO A 189 22.95 9.14 -0.83
C PRO A 189 23.73 9.11 -2.15
N SER A 190 24.43 10.19 -2.49
CA SER A 190 25.22 10.32 -3.72
C SER A 190 26.66 9.85 -3.59
N GLU A 191 27.10 9.51 -2.37
CA GLU A 191 28.47 9.08 -2.14
C GLU A 191 28.71 7.64 -2.59
N GLU A 192 29.96 7.39 -2.99
CA GLU A 192 30.38 6.14 -3.61
C GLU A 192 30.73 5.09 -2.55
N TYR A 193 30.59 3.82 -2.92
CA TYR A 193 30.95 2.69 -2.08
C TYR A 193 31.57 1.59 -2.93
N TYR A 194 32.49 0.81 -2.34
CA TYR A 194 33.14 -0.29 -3.04
C TYR A 194 33.50 -1.44 -2.12
N VAL A 195 33.78 -2.58 -2.74
CA VAL A 195 34.31 -3.78 -2.12
C VAL A 195 35.38 -4.32 -3.05
N ALA A 196 36.57 -4.56 -2.52
CA ALA A 196 37.66 -5.22 -3.20
C ALA A 196 38.00 -6.54 -2.51
N VAL A 197 38.30 -7.57 -3.29
CA VAL A 197 38.72 -8.88 -2.82
C VAL A 197 39.99 -9.33 -3.52
N LYS A 198 40.84 -10.05 -2.78
CA LYS A 198 42.07 -10.65 -3.30
C LYS A 198 41.95 -12.17 -3.28
N PHE A 199 42.15 -12.78 -4.44
CA PHE A 199 42.29 -14.22 -4.60
C PHE A 199 43.74 -14.60 -4.87
N ILE A 200 44.17 -15.75 -4.35
CA ILE A 200 45.50 -16.32 -4.62
C ILE A 200 45.33 -17.74 -5.16
N ASP A 201 46.12 -18.08 -6.17
CA ASP A 201 46.20 -19.43 -6.70
C ASP A 201 46.97 -20.35 -5.72
N GLU A 202 46.39 -21.49 -5.37
CA GLU A 202 46.98 -22.41 -4.39
C GLU A 202 48.37 -22.93 -4.82
N VAL A 203 48.62 -23.08 -6.12
CA VAL A 203 49.80 -23.72 -6.68
C VAL A 203 50.82 -22.70 -7.19
N SER A 204 50.43 -21.80 -8.10
CA SER A 204 51.32 -20.82 -8.71
C SER A 204 51.60 -19.62 -7.81
N LYS A 205 50.77 -19.39 -6.79
CA LYS A 205 50.79 -18.18 -5.94
C LYS A 205 50.55 -16.87 -6.69
N ASP A 206 50.01 -16.96 -7.91
CA ASP A 206 49.52 -15.79 -8.63
C ASP A 206 48.41 -15.11 -7.82
N CYS A 207 48.30 -13.79 -7.94
CA CYS A 207 47.25 -13.01 -7.30
C CYS A 207 46.27 -12.45 -8.34
N ILE A 208 45.00 -12.37 -7.95
CA ILE A 208 43.97 -11.63 -8.68
C ILE A 208 43.24 -10.72 -7.70
N TYR A 209 43.08 -9.46 -8.09
CA TYR A 209 42.32 -8.46 -7.35
C TYR A 209 41.06 -8.14 -8.13
N LEU A 210 39.92 -8.20 -7.45
CA LEU A 210 38.61 -7.80 -7.99
C LEU A 210 38.09 -6.65 -7.15
N LYS A 211 37.60 -5.59 -7.78
CA LYS A 211 36.99 -4.45 -7.09
C LYS A 211 35.69 -4.11 -7.77
N ARG A 212 34.59 -4.13 -7.02
CA ARG A 212 33.32 -3.59 -7.50
C ARG A 212 33.09 -2.23 -6.90
N HIS A 213 32.88 -1.26 -7.77
CA HIS A 213 32.55 0.13 -7.42
C HIS A 213 31.08 0.39 -7.72
N SER A 214 30.41 1.18 -6.87
CA SER A 214 28.98 1.50 -7.02
C SER A 214 28.65 2.23 -8.33
N VAL A 215 29.63 2.93 -8.92
CA VAL A 215 29.47 3.71 -10.17
C VAL A 215 30.15 3.02 -11.35
N GLU A 216 31.38 2.52 -11.18
CA GLU A 216 32.20 2.02 -12.29
C GLU A 216 31.98 0.53 -12.60
N GLY A 217 31.25 -0.19 -11.74
CA GLY A 217 31.04 -1.62 -11.89
C GLY A 217 32.24 -2.45 -11.43
N LEU A 218 32.43 -3.63 -12.02
CA LEU A 218 33.51 -4.56 -11.66
C LEU A 218 34.80 -4.24 -12.43
N SER A 219 35.90 -4.10 -11.72
CA SER A 219 37.25 -4.00 -12.26
C SER A 219 38.16 -5.09 -11.73
N PHE A 220 39.17 -5.42 -12.51
CA PHE A 220 40.13 -6.50 -12.27
C PHE A 220 41.56 -5.94 -12.32
N SER A 221 42.45 -6.52 -11.50
CA SER A 221 43.88 -6.29 -11.57
C SER A 221 44.68 -7.54 -11.23
N SER A 222 45.84 -7.72 -11.87
CA SER A 222 46.78 -8.82 -11.57
C SER A 222 47.88 -8.43 -10.58
N ASN A 223 48.14 -7.12 -10.41
CA ASN A 223 49.16 -6.58 -9.52
C ASN A 223 48.57 -5.73 -8.38
N GLY A 224 47.31 -5.29 -8.49
CA GLY A 224 46.63 -4.41 -7.53
C GLY A 224 46.70 -2.92 -7.88
N ASP A 225 47.50 -2.55 -8.89
CA ASP A 225 47.75 -1.16 -9.29
C ASP A 225 47.12 -0.84 -10.65
N ASP A 226 47.22 -1.76 -11.61
CA ASP A 226 46.69 -1.58 -12.97
C ASP A 226 45.31 -2.22 -13.07
N TRP A 227 44.26 -1.39 -13.10
CA TRP A 227 42.86 -1.82 -13.14
C TRP A 227 42.28 -1.77 -14.56
N THR A 228 41.56 -2.82 -14.95
CA THR A 228 40.83 -2.92 -16.22
C THR A 228 39.39 -3.37 -15.98
N THR A 229 38.47 -2.96 -16.85
CA THR A 229 37.06 -3.39 -16.86
C THR A 229 36.78 -4.49 -17.89
N ASN A 230 37.82 -5.02 -18.54
CA ASN A 230 37.70 -6.08 -19.55
C ASN A 230 37.26 -7.42 -18.92
N SER A 231 36.04 -7.86 -19.23
CA SER A 231 35.45 -9.10 -18.69
C SER A 231 36.16 -10.38 -19.16
N GLN A 232 36.76 -10.37 -20.36
CA GLN A 232 37.43 -11.54 -20.94
C GLN A 232 38.62 -12.02 -20.09
N ASP A 233 39.32 -11.10 -19.41
CA ASP A 233 40.44 -11.43 -18.52
C ASP A 233 39.97 -12.10 -17.22
N LEU A 234 38.79 -11.73 -16.72
CA LEU A 234 38.16 -12.34 -15.53
C LEU A 234 37.62 -13.73 -15.84
N GLU A 235 36.89 -13.92 -16.94
CA GLU A 235 36.34 -15.22 -17.33
C GLU A 235 37.44 -16.25 -17.63
N SER A 236 38.59 -15.77 -18.13
CA SER A 236 39.79 -16.59 -18.28
C SER A 236 40.31 -17.14 -16.94
N SER A 237 39.92 -16.52 -15.81
CA SER A 237 40.41 -16.80 -14.47
C SER A 237 39.38 -17.46 -13.53
N ILE A 238 38.14 -16.95 -13.43
CA ILE A 238 37.03 -17.47 -12.59
C ILE A 238 35.77 -17.56 -13.44
N SER A 239 35.12 -18.73 -13.46
CA SER A 239 33.90 -18.94 -14.25
C SER A 239 32.64 -18.39 -13.56
N GLU A 240 31.74 -17.84 -14.37
CA GLU A 240 30.32 -17.58 -14.07
C GLU A 240 29.65 -18.65 -13.20
N LEU A 241 29.76 -19.88 -13.71
CA LEU A 241 29.16 -21.07 -13.11
C LEU A 241 29.74 -21.38 -11.73
N ASP A 242 31.03 -21.08 -11.52
CA ASP A 242 31.70 -21.30 -10.24
C ASP A 242 31.15 -20.35 -9.17
N ILE A 243 30.93 -19.08 -9.53
CA ILE A 243 30.34 -18.07 -8.65
C ILE A 243 28.88 -18.42 -8.34
N GLU A 244 28.11 -18.79 -9.37
CA GLU A 244 26.71 -19.18 -9.22
C GLU A 244 26.55 -20.36 -8.27
N LEU A 245 27.32 -21.44 -8.46
CA LEU A 245 27.18 -22.66 -7.66
C LEU A 245 27.73 -22.51 -6.24
N GLN A 246 28.77 -21.71 -6.02
CA GLN A 246 29.46 -21.69 -4.72
C GLN A 246 29.17 -20.47 -3.85
N VAL A 247 28.61 -19.40 -4.42
CA VAL A 247 28.26 -18.18 -3.68
C VAL A 247 26.76 -17.92 -3.72
N LEU A 248 26.14 -17.85 -4.91
CA LEU A 248 24.72 -17.46 -5.04
C LEU A 248 23.76 -18.60 -4.69
N MET A 249 23.96 -19.80 -5.22
CA MET A 249 23.08 -20.95 -4.96
C MET A 249 22.98 -21.27 -3.45
N PRO A 250 24.08 -21.33 -2.67
CA PRO A 250 23.99 -21.50 -1.23
C PRO A 250 23.20 -20.40 -0.53
N ALA A 251 23.37 -19.14 -0.92
CA ALA A 251 22.64 -18.02 -0.35
C ALA A 251 21.13 -18.08 -0.67
N ARG A 252 20.73 -18.53 -1.86
CA ARG A 252 19.31 -18.69 -2.23
C ARG A 252 18.59 -19.75 -1.40
N LEU A 253 19.29 -20.75 -0.85
CA LEU A 253 18.69 -21.84 -0.06
C LEU A 253 17.91 -21.34 1.17
N ASN A 254 18.37 -20.25 1.79
CA ASN A 254 17.72 -19.68 2.97
C ASN A 254 16.35 -19.09 2.66
N HIS A 255 16.16 -18.61 1.43
CA HIS A 255 14.95 -17.94 0.96
C HIS A 255 13.99 -18.89 0.23
N LEU A 256 14.24 -20.20 0.26
CA LEU A 256 13.30 -21.19 -0.24
C LEU A 256 12.14 -21.36 0.75
N SER A 257 10.93 -21.02 0.29
CA SER A 257 9.69 -21.26 1.00
C SER A 257 9.06 -22.58 0.53
N PHE A 258 8.70 -23.43 1.49
CA PHE A 258 8.07 -24.72 1.21
C PHE A 258 6.56 -24.62 1.48
N GLY A 259 5.77 -24.56 0.41
CA GLY A 259 4.30 -24.60 0.49
C GLY A 259 3.76 -25.99 0.83
N LYS A 260 2.43 -26.13 0.93
CA LYS A 260 1.76 -27.42 1.25
C LYS A 260 2.05 -28.53 0.24
N ASN A 261 2.26 -28.18 -1.03
CA ASN A 261 2.67 -29.08 -2.11
C ASN A 261 3.74 -28.35 -2.95
N PRO A 262 5.02 -28.42 -2.57
CA PRO A 262 6.08 -27.67 -3.25
C PRO A 262 6.42 -28.29 -4.60
N ASP A 263 6.42 -27.46 -5.66
CA ASP A 263 6.95 -27.85 -6.96
C ASP A 263 8.49 -27.83 -6.89
N LEU A 264 9.10 -29.01 -6.72
CA LEU A 264 10.55 -29.12 -6.60
C LEU A 264 11.30 -28.67 -7.85
N ILE A 265 10.70 -28.75 -9.04
CA ILE A 265 11.35 -28.25 -10.25
C ILE A 265 11.48 -26.74 -10.19
N ALA A 266 10.42 -26.05 -9.76
CA ALA A 266 10.45 -24.60 -9.57
C ALA A 266 11.42 -24.18 -8.45
N LEU A 267 11.51 -24.97 -7.37
CA LEU A 267 12.49 -24.71 -6.30
C LEU A 267 13.93 -24.92 -6.78
N PHE A 268 14.20 -25.98 -7.53
CA PHE A 268 15.52 -26.23 -8.09
C PHE A 268 15.87 -25.23 -9.20
N SER A 269 14.92 -24.79 -10.03
CA SER A 269 15.15 -23.72 -11.02
C SER A 269 15.51 -22.40 -10.34
N LYS A 270 14.87 -22.08 -9.21
CA LYS A 270 15.23 -20.93 -8.36
C LYS A 270 16.62 -21.05 -7.75
N MET A 271 17.01 -22.24 -7.29
CA MET A 271 18.36 -22.46 -6.75
C MET A 271 19.46 -22.19 -7.79
N ILE A 272 19.24 -22.64 -9.03
CA ILE A 272 20.23 -22.53 -10.12
C ILE A 272 20.13 -21.23 -10.95
N GLY A 273 19.27 -20.28 -10.54
CA GLY A 273 19.12 -18.96 -11.15
C GLY A 273 18.41 -18.93 -12.51
N LEU A 274 17.46 -19.86 -12.74
CA LEU A 274 16.69 -19.95 -14.00
C LEU A 274 15.18 -19.73 -13.82
N ASP A 275 14.70 -19.50 -12.59
CA ASP A 275 13.27 -19.31 -12.31
C ASP A 275 12.70 -18.05 -12.98
N GLN A 276 13.48 -16.98 -13.07
CA GLN A 276 13.05 -15.76 -13.77
C GLN A 276 12.81 -15.99 -15.26
N LEU A 277 13.61 -16.82 -15.91
CA LEU A 277 13.37 -17.23 -17.30
C LEU A 277 12.10 -18.10 -17.44
N GLU A 278 11.83 -18.95 -16.46
CA GLU A 278 10.56 -19.69 -16.39
C GLU A 278 9.36 -18.73 -16.26
N GLN A 279 9.48 -17.72 -15.38
CA GLN A 279 8.46 -16.68 -15.14
C GLN A 279 8.20 -15.85 -16.41
N ILE A 280 9.24 -15.46 -17.15
CA ILE A 280 9.10 -14.79 -18.47
C ILE A 280 8.27 -15.64 -19.42
N GLY A 281 8.57 -16.95 -19.52
CA GLY A 281 7.80 -17.90 -20.34
C GLY A 281 6.33 -18.02 -19.91
N GLN A 282 6.07 -18.04 -18.60
CA GLN A 282 4.72 -18.08 -18.03
C GLN A 282 3.93 -16.81 -18.34
N ILE A 283 4.52 -15.62 -18.12
CA ILE A 283 3.89 -14.33 -18.46
C ILE A 283 3.59 -14.28 -19.96
N ALA A 284 4.54 -14.67 -20.80
CA ALA A 284 4.34 -14.73 -22.25
C ALA A 284 3.16 -15.64 -22.63
N ARG A 285 3.06 -16.83 -22.03
CA ARG A 285 1.93 -17.75 -22.23
C ARG A 285 0.59 -17.13 -21.83
N GLN A 286 0.54 -16.46 -20.68
CA GLN A 286 -0.67 -15.79 -20.19
C GLN A 286 -1.08 -14.65 -21.11
N VAL A 287 -0.13 -13.77 -21.50
CA VAL A 287 -0.33 -12.66 -22.42
C VAL A 287 -0.82 -13.16 -23.78
N THR A 288 -0.17 -14.18 -24.37
CA THR A 288 -0.63 -14.72 -25.66
C THR A 288 -2.08 -15.20 -25.59
N THR A 289 -2.44 -15.91 -24.51
CA THR A 289 -3.78 -16.48 -24.35
C THR A 289 -4.82 -15.37 -24.17
N SER A 290 -4.52 -14.37 -23.35
CA SER A 290 -5.37 -13.22 -23.08
C SER A 290 -5.56 -12.34 -24.33
N ALA A 291 -4.46 -11.96 -25.01
CA ALA A 291 -4.48 -11.17 -26.23
C ALA A 291 -5.26 -11.87 -27.37
N ARG A 292 -5.06 -13.18 -27.56
CA ARG A 292 -5.88 -13.97 -28.52
C ARG A 292 -7.35 -14.00 -28.14
N THR A 293 -7.65 -14.11 -26.85
CA THR A 293 -9.05 -14.15 -26.39
C THR A 293 -9.75 -12.82 -26.65
N GLU A 294 -9.08 -11.70 -26.35
CA GLU A 294 -9.64 -10.38 -26.60
C GLU A 294 -9.74 -10.07 -28.10
N ALA A 295 -8.72 -10.40 -28.91
CA ALA A 295 -8.79 -10.28 -30.37
C ALA A 295 -9.95 -11.11 -30.96
N ASN A 296 -10.18 -12.33 -30.47
CA ASN A 296 -11.30 -13.17 -30.88
C ASN A 296 -12.67 -12.58 -30.45
N LYS A 297 -12.73 -11.96 -29.27
CA LYS A 297 -13.95 -11.32 -28.77
C LYS A 297 -14.30 -10.07 -29.58
N LEU A 298 -13.30 -9.21 -29.85
CA LEU A 298 -13.44 -8.00 -30.68
C LEU A 298 -13.80 -8.34 -32.13
N SER A 299 -13.22 -9.38 -32.71
CA SER A 299 -13.54 -9.83 -34.07
C SER A 299 -14.92 -10.48 -34.19
N LYS A 300 -15.39 -11.20 -33.16
CA LYS A 300 -16.68 -11.91 -33.21
C LYS A 300 -17.89 -11.02 -32.94
N THR A 301 -17.80 -10.06 -32.01
CA THR A 301 -18.97 -9.27 -31.59
C THR A 301 -18.90 -7.81 -32.03
N PRO A 302 -18.01 -6.94 -31.50
CA PRO A 302 -17.97 -5.52 -31.87
C PRO A 302 -17.75 -5.27 -33.37
N LEU A 303 -16.77 -5.93 -33.99
CA LEU A 303 -16.45 -5.72 -35.40
C LEU A 303 -17.62 -6.11 -36.31
N LYS A 304 -18.22 -7.29 -36.08
CA LYS A 304 -19.37 -7.76 -36.86
C LYS A 304 -20.61 -6.89 -36.67
N GLU A 305 -20.82 -6.37 -35.46
CA GLU A 305 -21.94 -5.47 -35.19
C GLU A 305 -21.77 -4.15 -35.95
N VAL A 306 -20.58 -3.54 -35.92
CA VAL A 306 -20.28 -2.33 -36.70
C VAL A 306 -20.42 -2.60 -38.21
N GLU A 307 -19.92 -3.73 -38.71
CA GLU A 307 -20.09 -4.12 -40.12
C GLU A 307 -21.57 -4.30 -40.51
N ARG A 308 -22.40 -4.85 -39.61
CA ARG A 308 -23.85 -4.96 -39.81
C ARG A 308 -24.54 -3.59 -39.82
N GLN A 309 -24.13 -2.67 -38.94
CA GLN A 309 -24.65 -1.30 -38.91
C GLN A 309 -24.31 -0.54 -40.19
N ILE A 310 -23.07 -0.65 -40.68
CA ILE A 310 -22.66 -0.07 -41.96
C ILE A 310 -23.53 -0.63 -43.09
N ALA A 311 -23.71 -1.96 -43.17
CA ALA A 311 -24.55 -2.57 -44.20
C ALA A 311 -26.00 -2.06 -44.15
N GLY A 312 -26.59 -1.92 -42.96
CA GLY A 312 -27.95 -1.38 -42.78
C GLY A 312 -28.08 0.10 -43.17
N LYS A 313 -27.05 0.91 -42.90
CA LYS A 313 -27.02 2.33 -43.26
C LYS A 313 -26.81 2.54 -44.77
N ILE A 314 -26.00 1.70 -45.42
CA ILE A 314 -25.89 1.68 -46.90
C ILE A 314 -27.26 1.41 -47.54
N GLU A 315 -28.03 0.46 -47.00
CA GLU A 315 -29.37 0.16 -47.51
C GLU A 315 -30.36 1.32 -47.27
N THR A 316 -30.27 1.98 -46.12
CA THR A 316 -31.02 3.22 -45.86
C THR A 316 -30.69 4.30 -46.89
N LEU A 317 -29.40 4.50 -47.19
CA LEU A 317 -28.91 5.48 -48.16
C LEU A 317 -29.42 5.16 -49.59
N ARG A 318 -29.41 3.89 -50.00
CA ARG A 318 -30.01 3.46 -51.29
C ARG A 318 -31.49 3.79 -51.38
N ASN A 319 -32.24 3.49 -50.32
CA ASN A 319 -33.68 3.75 -50.30
C ASN A 319 -34.01 5.25 -50.35
N GLN A 320 -33.23 6.09 -49.66
CA GLN A 320 -33.36 7.55 -49.72
C GLN A 320 -33.03 8.10 -51.12
N ALA A 321 -32.01 7.55 -51.79
CA ALA A 321 -31.57 8.02 -53.10
C ALA A 321 -32.44 7.54 -54.29
N ARG A 322 -33.33 6.55 -54.09
CA ARG A 322 -34.02 5.81 -55.17
C ARG A 322 -34.76 6.66 -56.21
N ASN A 323 -35.25 7.83 -55.82
CA ASN A 323 -36.05 8.73 -56.67
C ASN A 323 -35.34 10.07 -56.98
N THR A 324 -34.02 10.15 -56.79
CA THR A 324 -33.23 11.36 -57.09
C THR A 324 -32.21 11.09 -58.20
N ARG A 325 -31.66 12.15 -58.79
CA ARG A 325 -30.59 12.04 -59.82
C ARG A 325 -29.32 11.34 -59.29
N ILE A 326 -29.15 11.34 -57.97
CA ILE A 326 -28.04 10.73 -57.23
C ILE A 326 -28.12 9.18 -57.22
N ALA A 327 -29.30 8.58 -57.51
CA ALA A 327 -29.50 7.12 -57.53
C ALA A 327 -28.48 6.35 -58.40
N ASN A 328 -27.94 7.01 -59.44
CA ASN A 328 -27.01 6.41 -60.40
C ASN A 328 -25.54 6.44 -59.97
N ALA A 329 -25.23 7.04 -58.81
CA ALA A 329 -23.87 7.10 -58.29
C ALA A 329 -23.28 5.68 -58.11
N ALA A 330 -22.01 5.52 -58.47
CA ALA A 330 -21.34 4.21 -58.48
C ALA A 330 -21.36 3.50 -57.11
N LEU A 331 -21.38 4.27 -56.01
CA LEU A 331 -21.48 3.78 -54.62
C LEU A 331 -22.80 3.03 -54.32
N LEU A 332 -23.88 3.35 -55.04
CA LEU A 332 -25.22 2.82 -54.78
C LEU A 332 -25.57 1.58 -55.62
N LYS A 333 -24.65 1.12 -56.49
CA LYS A 333 -24.83 -0.06 -57.33
C LYS A 333 -24.70 -1.36 -56.52
N ASP A 334 -25.35 -2.43 -56.98
CA ASP A 334 -25.36 -3.73 -56.31
C ASP A 334 -23.97 -4.41 -56.32
N LYS A 335 -23.59 -4.95 -55.16
CA LYS A 335 -22.41 -5.81 -54.89
C LYS A 335 -21.02 -5.15 -54.90
N LEU A 336 -20.82 -4.04 -54.18
CA LEU A 336 -19.48 -3.64 -53.78
C LEU A 336 -19.09 -4.20 -52.39
N PRO A 337 -17.83 -4.59 -52.16
CA PRO A 337 -17.30 -4.78 -50.81
C PRO A 337 -17.44 -3.48 -50.00
N LEU A 338 -17.45 -3.58 -48.66
CA LEU A 338 -17.57 -2.43 -47.75
C LEU A 338 -16.63 -1.29 -48.20
N PRO A 339 -17.16 -0.14 -48.64
CA PRO A 339 -16.36 0.96 -49.19
C PRO A 339 -15.38 1.53 -48.15
N SER A 340 -14.24 2.08 -48.59
CA SER A 340 -13.32 2.79 -47.68
C SER A 340 -13.89 4.15 -47.27
N ALA A 341 -13.34 4.73 -46.19
CA ALA A 341 -13.72 6.06 -45.71
C ALA A 341 -13.55 7.13 -46.79
N ASP A 342 -12.54 7.00 -47.66
CA ASP A 342 -12.30 7.94 -48.78
C ASP A 342 -13.43 7.91 -49.82
N VAL A 343 -14.07 6.75 -50.03
CA VAL A 343 -15.19 6.64 -50.97
C VAL A 343 -16.42 7.37 -50.41
N PHE A 344 -16.70 7.26 -49.10
CA PHE A 344 -17.77 8.03 -48.46
C PHE A 344 -17.47 9.53 -48.44
N LYS A 345 -16.20 9.91 -48.24
CA LYS A 345 -15.77 11.31 -48.31
C LYS A 345 -15.96 11.91 -49.71
N ALA A 346 -15.59 11.17 -50.76
CA ALA A 346 -15.83 11.59 -52.14
C ALA A 346 -17.34 11.66 -52.47
N PHE A 347 -18.14 10.74 -51.95
CA PHE A 347 -19.59 10.77 -52.13
C PHE A 347 -20.26 11.93 -51.40
N ALA A 348 -19.81 12.27 -50.19
CA ALA A 348 -20.28 13.45 -49.46
C ALA A 348 -20.01 14.74 -50.25
N ALA A 349 -18.82 14.88 -50.86
CA ALA A 349 -18.49 16.02 -51.70
C ALA A 349 -19.41 16.11 -52.94
N TYR A 350 -19.70 14.97 -53.58
CA TYR A 350 -20.66 14.90 -54.69
C TYR A 350 -22.08 15.32 -54.26
N LEU A 351 -22.54 14.91 -53.08
CA LEU A 351 -23.86 15.30 -52.56
C LEU A 351 -23.95 16.81 -52.27
N GLU A 352 -22.89 17.43 -51.78
CA GLU A 352 -22.85 18.88 -51.53
C GLU A 352 -22.86 19.68 -52.85
N GLU A 353 -22.20 19.19 -53.90
CA GLU A 353 -22.25 19.80 -55.23
C GLU A 353 -23.68 19.73 -55.81
N GLU A 354 -24.34 18.58 -55.73
CA GLU A 354 -25.74 18.41 -56.18
C GLU A 354 -26.73 19.25 -55.36
N LYS A 355 -26.49 19.42 -54.05
CA LYS A 355 -27.26 20.32 -53.19
C LYS A 355 -27.13 21.77 -53.66
N SER A 356 -25.91 22.24 -53.94
CA SER A 356 -25.67 23.59 -54.44
C SER A 356 -26.37 23.85 -55.79
N ASN A 357 -26.25 22.91 -56.73
CA ASN A 357 -26.92 22.97 -58.02
C ASN A 357 -28.46 23.03 -57.88
N SER A 358 -29.02 22.24 -56.97
CA SER A 358 -30.47 22.21 -56.71
C SER A 358 -30.97 23.47 -56.00
N LEU A 359 -30.16 24.08 -55.13
CA LEU A 359 -30.46 25.40 -54.54
C LEU A 359 -30.49 26.50 -55.60
N GLY A 360 -29.55 26.50 -56.54
CA GLY A 360 -29.55 27.44 -57.67
C GLY A 360 -30.79 27.31 -58.56
N LEU A 361 -31.26 26.09 -58.81
CA LEU A 361 -32.52 25.85 -59.53
C LEU A 361 -33.73 26.40 -58.75
N LEU A 362 -33.78 26.18 -57.43
CA LEU A 362 -34.87 26.66 -56.57
C LEU A 362 -34.99 28.20 -56.59
N VAL A 363 -33.86 28.91 -56.57
CA VAL A 363 -33.82 30.38 -56.70
C VAL A 363 -34.42 30.85 -58.01
N SER A 364 -34.08 30.15 -59.11
CA SER A 364 -34.61 30.44 -60.44
C SER A 364 -36.12 30.17 -60.54
N GLU A 365 -36.61 29.05 -60.00
CA GLU A 365 -38.03 28.67 -60.05
C GLU A 365 -38.93 29.59 -59.22
N LEU A 366 -38.41 30.17 -58.14
CA LEU A 366 -39.10 31.14 -57.29
C LEU A 366 -38.98 32.58 -57.80
N GLY A 367 -38.19 32.81 -58.87
CA GLY A 367 -38.00 34.13 -59.48
C GLY A 367 -37.35 35.15 -58.55
N LEU A 368 -36.42 34.70 -57.70
CA LEU A 368 -35.67 35.54 -56.77
C LEU A 368 -34.52 36.26 -57.49
N SER A 369 -34.33 37.55 -57.21
CA SER A 369 -33.22 38.34 -57.74
C SER A 369 -31.94 38.03 -56.96
N ILE A 370 -30.90 37.63 -57.68
CA ILE A 370 -29.57 37.39 -57.10
C ILE A 370 -28.87 38.75 -56.93
N PRO A 371 -28.38 39.11 -55.73
CA PRO A 371 -27.70 40.38 -55.49
C PRO A 371 -26.41 40.52 -56.33
N HIS A 372 -26.00 41.76 -56.60
CA HIS A 372 -24.78 42.05 -57.37
C HIS A 372 -23.55 41.76 -56.51
N LYS A 373 -22.52 41.11 -57.06
CA LYS A 373 -21.33 40.63 -56.34
C LYS A 373 -20.49 41.72 -55.64
N ASP A 374 -20.79 42.99 -55.86
CA ASP A 374 -20.05 44.12 -55.30
C ASP A 374 -20.54 44.51 -53.87
N ASP A 375 -21.71 44.04 -53.44
CA ASP A 375 -22.20 44.22 -52.06
C ASP A 375 -22.04 42.93 -51.25
N MET A 376 -20.91 42.82 -50.54
CA MET A 376 -20.59 41.66 -49.71
C MET A 376 -21.63 41.43 -48.60
N GLN A 377 -22.19 42.48 -47.99
CA GLN A 377 -23.13 42.30 -46.89
C GLN A 377 -24.49 41.77 -47.37
N GLU A 378 -24.93 42.20 -48.55
CA GLU A 378 -26.16 41.71 -49.15
C GLU A 378 -25.99 40.29 -49.72
N THR A 379 -24.82 39.99 -50.28
CA THR A 379 -24.47 38.64 -50.77
C THR A 379 -24.36 37.63 -49.61
N ASP A 380 -23.68 37.98 -48.52
CA ASP A 380 -23.55 37.11 -47.34
C ASP A 380 -24.92 36.81 -46.69
N ARG A 381 -25.81 37.80 -46.64
CA ARG A 381 -27.19 37.62 -46.14
C ARG A 381 -28.02 36.74 -47.07
N PHE A 382 -27.89 36.94 -48.38
CA PHE A 382 -28.57 36.13 -49.38
C PHE A 382 -28.14 34.67 -49.29
N ASP A 383 -26.83 34.40 -49.19
CA ASP A 383 -26.30 33.04 -49.06
C ASP A 383 -26.74 32.37 -47.75
N ALA A 384 -26.76 33.11 -46.64
CA ALA A 384 -27.23 32.59 -45.35
C ALA A 384 -28.74 32.25 -45.32
N ASP A 385 -29.56 32.99 -46.07
CA ASP A 385 -30.99 32.70 -46.21
C ASP A 385 -31.26 31.66 -47.31
N LEU A 386 -30.40 31.57 -48.33
CA LEU A 386 -30.47 30.61 -49.42
C LEU A 386 -30.43 29.16 -48.89
N ASP A 387 -29.55 28.87 -47.93
CA ASP A 387 -29.45 27.55 -47.30
C ASP A 387 -30.74 27.11 -46.59
N LYS A 388 -31.57 28.08 -46.16
CA LYS A 388 -32.84 27.83 -45.45
C LYS A 388 -34.06 27.84 -46.38
N LEU A 389 -33.87 28.26 -47.63
CA LEU A 389 -34.95 28.50 -48.59
C LEU A 389 -35.83 27.28 -48.83
N SER A 390 -35.25 26.08 -48.95
CA SER A 390 -36.03 24.84 -49.12
C SER A 390 -36.99 24.58 -47.96
N GLN A 391 -36.52 24.74 -46.71
CA GLN A 391 -37.35 24.55 -45.52
C GLN A 391 -38.42 25.64 -45.42
N GLN A 392 -38.05 26.89 -45.71
CA GLN A 392 -38.97 28.02 -45.73
C GLN A 392 -40.08 27.83 -46.77
N VAL A 393 -39.76 27.32 -47.96
CA VAL A 393 -40.75 27.00 -49.02
C VAL A 393 -41.73 25.94 -48.55
N ALA A 394 -41.24 24.85 -47.97
CA ALA A 394 -42.10 23.78 -47.44
C ALA A 394 -43.05 24.30 -46.34
N PHE A 395 -42.52 25.11 -45.42
CA PHE A 395 -43.29 25.73 -44.35
C PHE A 395 -44.33 26.73 -44.87
N ALA A 396 -43.95 27.58 -45.82
CA ALA A 396 -44.83 28.57 -46.42
C ALA A 396 -45.97 27.89 -47.19
N LEU A 397 -45.70 26.83 -47.95
CA LEU A 397 -46.73 26.06 -48.65
C LEU A 397 -47.77 25.46 -47.70
N GLU A 398 -47.33 24.86 -46.59
CA GLU A 398 -48.25 24.32 -45.58
C GLU A 398 -49.03 25.44 -44.88
N SER A 399 -48.37 26.54 -44.55
CA SER A 399 -48.96 27.63 -43.77
C SER A 399 -49.94 28.48 -44.57
N ILE A 400 -49.68 28.75 -45.86
CA ILE A 400 -50.59 29.48 -46.75
C ILE A 400 -51.88 28.70 -46.98
N GLN A 401 -51.84 27.36 -46.96
CA GLN A 401 -53.01 26.50 -47.14
C GLN A 401 -53.93 26.41 -45.91
N LYS A 402 -53.52 26.94 -44.76
CA LYS A 402 -54.36 26.98 -43.54
C LYS A 402 -55.46 28.06 -43.67
N PRO A 403 -56.59 27.94 -42.94
CA PRO A 403 -57.65 28.96 -42.98
C PRO A 403 -57.14 30.36 -42.61
N LEU A 404 -57.39 31.36 -43.47
CA LEU A 404 -56.89 32.74 -43.31
C LEU A 404 -57.45 33.48 -42.08
N LEU A 405 -58.49 32.95 -41.44
CA LEU A 405 -59.08 33.50 -40.22
C LEU A 405 -58.08 33.57 -39.05
N ASN A 406 -57.05 32.73 -39.05
CA ASN A 406 -56.00 32.74 -38.04
C ASN A 406 -54.98 33.88 -38.26
N SER A 407 -54.95 34.46 -39.46
CA SER A 407 -53.97 35.47 -39.86
C SER A 407 -54.58 36.86 -40.05
N PHE A 408 -55.86 36.94 -40.39
CA PHE A 408 -56.61 38.18 -40.55
C PHE A 408 -57.71 38.31 -39.50
N THR A 409 -57.52 39.22 -38.55
CA THR A 409 -58.36 39.43 -37.36
C THR A 409 -59.80 39.85 -37.68
N LEU A 410 -60.05 40.40 -38.87
CA LEU A 410 -61.38 40.77 -39.35
C LEU A 410 -62.23 39.57 -39.78
N LEU A 411 -61.59 38.44 -40.11
CA LEU A 411 -62.25 37.19 -40.48
C LEU A 411 -62.60 36.31 -39.28
N ASP A 412 -61.95 36.54 -38.14
CA ASP A 412 -62.18 35.82 -36.90
C ASP A 412 -63.49 36.26 -36.23
N THR A 413 -64.57 35.53 -36.51
CA THR A 413 -65.90 35.80 -35.95
C THR A 413 -65.97 35.78 -34.42
N SER A 414 -65.04 35.12 -33.73
CA SER A 414 -65.01 35.09 -32.26
C SER A 414 -64.62 36.42 -31.63
N LYS A 415 -63.92 37.29 -32.39
CA LYS A 415 -63.44 38.60 -31.93
C LYS A 415 -64.44 39.73 -32.17
N TRP A 416 -65.62 39.44 -32.69
CA TRP A 416 -66.64 40.45 -33.01
C TRP A 416 -67.98 40.04 -32.39
N PRO A 417 -68.83 41.01 -32.00
CA PRO A 417 -70.19 40.72 -31.59
C PRO A 417 -70.94 39.96 -32.70
N SER A 418 -71.85 39.06 -32.31
CA SER A 418 -72.75 38.44 -33.28
C SER A 418 -73.67 39.49 -33.91
N PRO A 419 -74.22 39.26 -35.11
CA PRO A 419 -75.14 40.23 -35.74
C PRO A 419 -76.35 40.57 -34.87
N THR A 420 -76.85 39.60 -34.10
CA THR A 420 -77.93 39.80 -33.12
C THR A 420 -77.46 40.62 -31.93
N ALA A 421 -76.30 40.32 -31.35
CA ALA A 421 -75.74 41.11 -30.25
C ALA A 421 -75.39 42.54 -30.68
N LEU A 422 -74.96 42.74 -31.92
CA LEU A 422 -74.67 44.06 -32.48
C LEU A 422 -75.95 44.90 -32.62
N ALA A 423 -77.04 44.30 -33.10
CA ALA A 423 -78.34 44.96 -33.18
C ALA A 423 -78.91 45.28 -31.78
N GLU A 424 -78.77 44.36 -30.82
CA GLU A 424 -79.15 44.58 -29.42
C GLU A 424 -78.32 45.68 -28.75
N MET A 425 -77.02 45.76 -29.05
CA MET A 425 -76.14 46.83 -28.58
C MET A 425 -76.55 48.18 -29.17
N GLU A 426 -76.92 48.24 -30.45
CA GLU A 426 -77.43 49.45 -31.11
C GLU A 426 -78.71 49.94 -30.45
N ASP A 427 -79.70 49.06 -30.28
CA ASP A 427 -80.97 49.38 -29.61
C ASP A 427 -80.75 49.82 -28.16
N SER A 428 -79.83 49.16 -27.46
CA SER A 428 -79.48 49.48 -26.06
C SER A 428 -78.75 50.81 -25.94
N LEU A 429 -77.88 51.16 -26.89
CA LEU A 429 -77.22 52.47 -26.94
C LEU A 429 -78.24 53.59 -27.23
N GLU A 430 -79.21 53.38 -28.13
CA GLU A 430 -80.27 54.36 -28.38
C GLU A 430 -81.20 54.53 -27.18
N LYS A 431 -81.54 53.43 -26.49
CA LYS A 431 -82.28 53.48 -25.24
C LYS A 431 -81.49 54.19 -24.15
N PHE A 432 -80.20 53.88 -24.00
CA PHE A 432 -79.30 54.55 -23.07
C PHE A 432 -79.21 56.05 -23.33
N LEU A 433 -79.09 56.46 -24.60
CA LEU A 433 -79.09 57.86 -25.00
C LEU A 433 -80.37 58.57 -24.52
N ARG A 434 -81.55 58.00 -24.80
CA ARG A 434 -82.85 58.57 -24.37
C ARG A 434 -82.96 58.67 -22.85
N ASP A 435 -82.66 57.59 -22.13
CA ASP A 435 -82.75 57.54 -20.67
C ASP A 435 -81.75 58.51 -20.01
N THR A 436 -80.55 58.61 -20.58
CA THR A 436 -79.48 59.47 -20.07
C THR A 436 -79.80 60.94 -20.28
N LEU A 437 -80.30 61.32 -21.46
CA LEU A 437 -80.74 62.70 -21.72
C LEU A 437 -81.84 63.13 -20.73
N SER A 438 -82.83 62.28 -20.47
CA SER A 438 -83.88 62.57 -19.47
C SER A 438 -83.29 62.68 -18.06
N THR A 439 -82.39 61.78 -17.67
CA THR A 439 -81.75 61.77 -16.34
C THR A 439 -80.90 63.02 -16.11
N ILE A 440 -80.11 63.41 -17.12
CA ILE A 440 -79.27 64.61 -17.08
C ILE A 440 -80.14 65.85 -17.01
N GLN A 441 -81.24 65.90 -17.76
CA GLN A 441 -82.19 67.01 -17.74
C GLN A 441 -82.84 67.20 -16.35
N ASP A 442 -83.33 66.13 -15.73
CA ASP A 442 -83.93 66.18 -14.38
C ASP A 442 -82.91 66.64 -13.33
N ARG A 443 -81.66 66.15 -13.44
CA ARG A 443 -80.58 66.57 -12.53
C ARG A 443 -80.17 68.02 -12.75
N PHE A 444 -80.12 68.48 -13.99
CA PHE A 444 -79.77 69.85 -14.34
C PHE A 444 -80.76 70.87 -13.77
N ILE A 445 -82.07 70.57 -13.87
CA ILE A 445 -83.12 71.41 -13.29
C ILE A 445 -82.90 71.58 -11.78
N TRP A 446 -82.64 70.49 -11.05
CA TRP A 446 -82.39 70.55 -9.61
C TRP A 446 -81.05 71.22 -9.27
N TRP A 447 -80.01 70.99 -10.07
CA TRP A 447 -78.71 71.64 -9.88
C TRP A 447 -78.84 73.17 -9.94
N LYS A 448 -79.63 73.72 -10.87
CA LYS A 448 -79.95 75.16 -10.90
C LYS A 448 -80.65 75.67 -9.64
N GLU A 449 -81.57 74.87 -9.07
CA GLU A 449 -82.26 75.21 -7.83
C GLU A 449 -81.32 75.17 -6.60
N THR A 450 -80.28 74.32 -6.61
CA THR A 450 -79.25 74.31 -5.56
C THR A 450 -78.26 75.47 -5.66
N GLN A 451 -78.01 76.00 -6.85
CA GLN A 451 -77.13 77.18 -7.04
C GLN A 451 -77.77 78.49 -6.56
N THR A 452 -79.10 78.57 -6.56
CA THR A 452 -79.85 79.76 -6.14
C THR A 452 -80.16 79.80 -4.65
N ASN A 453 -80.26 78.64 -3.98
CA ASN A 453 -80.38 78.54 -2.53
C ASN A 453 -79.47 77.43 -1.98
N PRO A 454 -78.38 77.76 -1.26
CA PRO A 454 -77.42 76.76 -0.79
C PRO A 454 -78.00 75.82 0.29
N LYS A 455 -79.15 76.13 0.89
CA LYS A 455 -79.84 75.24 1.83
C LYS A 455 -80.75 74.21 1.12
N SER A 456 -80.93 74.28 -0.19
CA SER A 456 -81.82 73.38 -0.96
C SER A 456 -81.50 71.90 -0.80
N SER A 457 -80.21 71.52 -0.67
CA SER A 457 -79.81 70.13 -0.43
C SER A 457 -80.21 69.62 0.96
N LEU A 458 -80.07 70.46 1.99
CA LEU A 458 -80.54 70.16 3.35
C LEU A 458 -82.07 70.10 3.40
N LEU A 459 -82.75 71.00 2.67
CA LEU A 459 -84.21 71.02 2.57
C LEU A 459 -84.76 69.78 1.85
N LEU A 460 -84.07 69.28 0.80
CA LEU A 460 -84.47 68.05 0.12
C LEU A 460 -84.28 66.82 1.02
N ALA A 461 -83.22 66.78 1.84
CA ALA A 461 -83.00 65.72 2.83
C ALA A 461 -84.04 65.77 3.97
N ALA A 462 -84.32 66.97 4.49
CA ALA A 462 -85.37 67.18 5.48
C ALA A 462 -86.75 66.78 4.96
N ALA A 463 -87.06 67.12 3.70
CA ALA A 463 -88.37 66.88 3.09
C ALA A 463 -88.70 65.39 2.92
N GLU A 464 -87.69 64.52 2.77
CA GLU A 464 -87.90 63.07 2.73
C GLU A 464 -88.45 62.52 4.05
N GLN A 465 -87.95 63.04 5.18
CA GLN A 465 -88.31 62.58 6.52
C GLN A 465 -89.46 63.39 7.14
N TYR A 466 -89.92 64.44 6.48
CA TYR A 466 -91.00 65.29 6.94
C TYR A 466 -92.38 64.59 6.85
N LEU A 467 -93.07 64.49 7.99
CA LEU A 467 -94.45 64.03 8.06
C LEU A 467 -95.40 65.21 7.85
N ALA A 468 -96.39 65.04 6.98
CA ALA A 468 -97.37 66.09 6.69
C ALA A 468 -98.14 66.44 7.99
N ASP A 469 -98.27 67.74 8.28
CA ASP A 469 -98.86 68.33 9.49
C ASP A 469 -98.04 68.19 10.79
N SER A 470 -96.74 67.85 10.71
CA SER A 470 -95.83 67.87 11.86
C SER A 470 -95.43 69.29 12.23
N GLU A 471 -95.66 69.67 13.50
CA GLU A 471 -95.20 70.94 14.08
C GLU A 471 -93.69 70.90 14.40
N GLU A 472 -93.01 69.76 14.29
CA GLU A 472 -91.58 69.61 14.58
C GLU A 472 -90.70 69.44 13.33
N CYS A 473 -89.49 70.00 13.37
CA CYS A 473 -88.47 69.90 12.32
C CYS A 473 -87.81 68.51 12.30
N PRO A 474 -87.82 67.77 11.18
CA PRO A 474 -87.35 66.38 11.11
C PRO A 474 -85.82 66.21 11.16
N LEU A 475 -85.06 67.31 11.18
CA LEU A 475 -83.59 67.27 11.28
C LEU A 475 -83.05 67.68 12.66
N CYS A 476 -83.83 68.42 13.46
CA CYS A 476 -83.35 68.96 14.74
C CYS A 476 -84.39 69.01 15.86
N ASP A 477 -85.60 68.50 15.62
CA ASP A 477 -86.69 68.33 16.59
C ASP A 477 -87.19 69.65 17.23
N GLN A 478 -86.89 70.80 16.63
CA GLN A 478 -87.43 72.11 17.06
C GLN A 478 -88.82 72.36 16.48
N ASP A 479 -89.68 73.02 17.24
CA ASP A 479 -91.02 73.44 16.82
C ASP A 479 -90.94 74.51 15.71
N ILE A 480 -91.54 74.19 14.57
CA ILE A 480 -91.59 74.99 13.35
C ILE A 480 -93.00 75.51 13.03
N ASP A 481 -93.97 75.38 13.94
CA ASP A 481 -95.35 75.89 13.76
C ASP A 481 -95.37 77.41 13.44
N HIS A 482 -94.38 78.15 13.97
CA HIS A 482 -94.24 79.59 13.73
C HIS A 482 -93.66 79.94 12.34
N ASP A 483 -93.12 78.99 11.57
CA ASP A 483 -92.56 79.20 10.22
C ASP A 483 -93.33 78.39 9.15
N LYS A 484 -94.52 78.90 8.82
CA LYS A 484 -95.40 78.33 7.78
C LYS A 484 -94.73 78.26 6.39
N GLN A 485 -93.70 79.05 6.14
CA GLN A 485 -93.00 79.07 4.86
C GLN A 485 -92.04 77.88 4.72
N LEU A 486 -91.38 77.49 5.82
CA LEU A 486 -90.54 76.28 5.87
C LEU A 486 -91.37 75.00 5.70
N GLN A 487 -92.51 74.88 6.40
CA GLN A 487 -93.42 73.73 6.29
C GLN A 487 -93.99 73.55 4.86
N ALA A 488 -94.32 74.65 4.18
CA ALA A 488 -94.77 74.63 2.79
C ALA A 488 -93.67 74.18 1.82
N ASN A 489 -92.42 74.61 2.04
CA ASN A 489 -91.28 74.19 1.23
C ASN A 489 -90.95 72.69 1.40
N LEU A 490 -90.97 72.18 2.62
CA LEU A 490 -90.74 70.74 2.88
C LEU A 490 -91.84 69.87 2.26
N SER A 491 -93.10 70.30 2.33
CA SER A 491 -94.22 69.60 1.69
C SER A 491 -94.12 69.59 0.16
N ARG A 492 -93.68 70.70 -0.45
CA ARG A 492 -93.45 70.80 -1.91
C ARG A 492 -92.31 69.89 -2.38
N LEU A 493 -91.24 69.79 -1.59
CA LEU A 493 -90.02 69.05 -1.96
C LEU A 493 -90.11 67.54 -1.67
N ARG A 494 -91.04 67.10 -0.82
CA ARG A 494 -91.22 65.70 -0.44
C ARG A 494 -91.36 64.71 -1.62
N PRO A 495 -92.19 64.94 -2.66
CA PRO A 495 -92.26 64.02 -3.80
C PRO A 495 -90.98 63.97 -4.65
N LEU A 496 -90.22 65.07 -4.70
CA LEU A 496 -88.94 65.13 -5.44
C LEU A 496 -87.81 64.44 -4.65
N ALA A 497 -87.87 64.46 -3.32
CA ALA A 497 -86.88 63.85 -2.45
C ALA A 497 -86.80 62.31 -2.57
N VAL A 498 -87.82 61.67 -3.13
CA VAL A 498 -87.82 60.21 -3.39
C VAL A 498 -86.90 59.84 -4.56
N ASN A 499 -86.61 60.76 -5.48
CA ASN A 499 -85.74 60.47 -6.63
C ASN A 499 -84.26 60.46 -6.21
N PRO A 500 -83.59 59.30 -6.17
CA PRO A 500 -82.22 59.19 -5.67
C PRO A 500 -81.19 59.90 -6.56
N ILE A 501 -81.50 60.14 -7.84
CA ILE A 501 -80.61 60.83 -8.79
C ILE A 501 -80.38 62.28 -8.38
N LEU A 502 -81.37 62.93 -7.76
CA LEU A 502 -81.26 64.32 -7.30
C LEU A 502 -80.37 64.48 -6.06
N LYS A 503 -80.00 63.39 -5.39
CA LYS A 503 -79.12 63.38 -4.22
C LYS A 503 -77.65 63.08 -4.56
N LYS A 504 -77.36 62.53 -5.74
CA LYS A 504 -75.99 62.21 -6.18
C LYS A 504 -75.20 63.47 -6.54
N SER A 505 -73.89 63.48 -6.31
CA SER A 505 -73.02 64.51 -6.89
C SER A 505 -73.00 64.40 -8.43
N LEU A 506 -72.58 65.46 -9.13
CA LEU A 506 -72.49 65.42 -10.60
C LEU A 506 -71.47 64.37 -11.08
N GLU A 507 -70.33 64.29 -10.39
CA GLU A 507 -69.28 63.31 -10.66
C GLU A 507 -69.77 61.86 -10.45
N ASP A 508 -70.48 61.59 -9.35
CA ASP A 508 -71.04 60.25 -9.08
C ASP A 508 -72.11 59.85 -10.10
N LEU A 509 -72.88 60.83 -10.60
CA LEU A 509 -73.86 60.58 -11.65
C LEU A 509 -73.17 60.27 -12.98
N SER A 510 -72.16 61.06 -13.35
CA SER A 510 -71.36 60.85 -14.57
C SER A 510 -70.71 59.46 -14.58
N ARG A 511 -70.03 59.08 -13.49
CA ARG A 511 -69.45 57.73 -13.32
C ARG A 511 -70.51 56.63 -13.38
N SER A 512 -71.63 56.80 -12.69
CA SER A 512 -72.72 55.82 -12.71
C SER A 512 -73.33 55.61 -14.10
N LEU A 513 -73.33 56.64 -14.96
CA LEU A 513 -73.78 56.54 -16.34
C LEU A 513 -72.71 55.91 -17.23
N GLN A 514 -71.42 56.20 -17.00
CA GLN A 514 -70.31 55.54 -17.69
C GLN A 514 -70.28 54.04 -17.39
N ASP A 515 -70.53 53.62 -16.15
CA ASP A 515 -70.63 52.22 -15.77
C ASP A 515 -71.80 51.51 -16.47
N ARG A 516 -72.92 52.21 -16.63
CA ARG A 516 -74.05 51.69 -17.40
C ARG A 516 -73.72 51.57 -18.89
N LEU A 517 -73.00 52.53 -19.46
CA LEU A 517 -72.55 52.51 -20.85
C LEU A 517 -71.53 51.39 -21.10
N SER A 518 -70.59 51.18 -20.18
CA SER A 518 -69.60 50.10 -20.28
C SER A 518 -70.22 48.71 -20.18
N GLY A 519 -71.38 48.60 -19.52
CA GLY A 519 -72.22 47.40 -19.55
C GLY A 519 -72.90 47.12 -20.89
N ILE A 520 -72.99 48.11 -21.79
CA ILE A 520 -73.56 47.96 -23.15
C ILE A 520 -72.46 47.70 -24.16
N VAL A 521 -71.42 48.56 -24.17
CA VAL A 521 -70.23 48.38 -25.00
C VAL A 521 -69.01 48.38 -24.10
N SER A 522 -68.32 47.23 -24.05
CA SER A 522 -67.16 47.06 -23.17
C SER A 522 -66.03 48.04 -23.51
N PRO A 523 -65.18 48.42 -22.54
CA PRO A 523 -64.04 49.29 -22.78
C PRO A 523 -63.05 48.74 -23.83
N GLU A 524 -62.94 47.41 -23.96
CA GLU A 524 -62.12 46.77 -25.01
C GLU A 524 -62.65 47.05 -26.41
N TYR A 525 -63.98 47.01 -26.60
CA TYR A 525 -64.63 47.36 -27.85
C TYR A 525 -64.53 48.85 -28.15
N GLN A 526 -64.66 49.70 -27.13
CA GLN A 526 -64.44 51.15 -27.29
C GLN A 526 -63.01 51.47 -27.73
N LYS A 527 -61.99 50.79 -27.20
CA LYS A 527 -60.60 51.00 -27.65
C LYS A 527 -60.37 50.55 -29.09
N ARG A 528 -61.11 49.55 -29.56
CA ARG A 528 -60.98 49.05 -30.94
C ARG A 528 -61.48 50.05 -31.98
N SER A 529 -62.31 51.03 -31.60
CA SER A 529 -62.72 52.09 -32.53
C SER A 529 -61.57 53.02 -32.95
N ASP A 530 -60.44 52.99 -32.24
CA ASP A 530 -59.28 53.83 -32.54
C ASP A 530 -58.53 53.39 -33.81
N THR A 531 -58.80 52.18 -34.33
CA THR A 531 -58.15 51.65 -35.54
C THR A 531 -59.17 51.33 -36.62
N SER A 532 -58.96 51.87 -37.83
CA SER A 532 -59.85 51.59 -38.97
C SER A 532 -59.74 50.13 -39.46
N ASN A 533 -60.82 49.63 -40.09
CA ASN A 533 -60.82 48.31 -40.71
C ASN A 533 -59.75 48.21 -41.82
N VAL A 534 -59.47 49.29 -42.54
CA VAL A 534 -58.39 49.35 -43.56
C VAL A 534 -57.03 49.08 -42.94
N ASN A 535 -56.68 49.79 -41.86
CA ASN A 535 -55.40 49.62 -41.17
C ASN A 535 -55.26 48.25 -40.51
N SER A 536 -56.37 47.63 -40.13
CA SER A 536 -56.39 46.27 -39.58
C SER A 536 -55.99 45.24 -40.63
N VAL A 537 -56.52 45.32 -41.86
CA VAL A 537 -56.16 44.40 -42.95
C VAL A 537 -54.69 44.55 -43.36
N THR A 538 -54.18 45.78 -43.47
CA THR A 538 -52.80 46.03 -43.90
C THR A 538 -51.77 45.63 -42.83
N SER A 539 -52.10 45.81 -41.55
CA SER A 539 -51.29 45.32 -40.42
C SER A 539 -51.25 43.79 -40.35
N ASP A 540 -52.41 43.14 -40.51
CA ASP A 540 -52.51 41.68 -40.53
C ASP A 540 -51.71 41.07 -41.70
N TRP A 541 -51.72 41.73 -42.86
CA TRP A 541 -50.89 41.34 -44.00
C TRP A 541 -49.39 41.49 -43.74
N ALA A 542 -48.95 42.60 -43.13
CA ALA A 542 -47.54 42.77 -42.76
C ALA A 542 -47.07 41.67 -41.80
N ARG A 543 -47.91 41.30 -40.83
CA ARG A 543 -47.64 40.18 -39.92
C ARG A 543 -47.61 38.84 -40.65
N PHE A 544 -48.54 38.60 -41.56
CA PHE A 544 -48.60 37.38 -42.36
C PHE A 544 -47.33 37.20 -43.19
N LYS A 545 -46.81 38.25 -43.84
CA LYS A 545 -45.55 38.20 -44.60
C LYS A 545 -44.39 37.75 -43.73
N THR A 546 -44.20 38.37 -42.57
CA THR A 546 -43.05 38.09 -41.68
C THR A 546 -43.08 36.66 -41.12
N ILE A 547 -44.26 36.12 -40.80
CA ILE A 547 -44.40 34.79 -40.20
C ILE A 547 -44.37 33.70 -41.28
N THR A 548 -45.15 33.88 -42.34
CA THR A 548 -45.42 32.82 -43.32
C THR A 548 -44.37 32.78 -44.43
N CYS A 549 -43.81 33.93 -44.80
CA CYS A 549 -42.83 34.09 -45.87
C CYS A 549 -41.56 34.80 -45.36
N PRO A 550 -40.79 34.19 -44.44
CA PRO A 550 -39.58 34.80 -43.91
C PRO A 550 -38.43 34.82 -44.93
N GLY A 551 -37.43 35.69 -44.71
CA GLY A 551 -36.21 35.75 -45.51
C GLY A 551 -36.48 36.07 -46.97
N LEU A 552 -35.88 35.30 -47.89
CA LEU A 552 -36.02 35.52 -49.33
C LEU A 552 -37.47 35.39 -49.84
N LEU A 553 -38.32 34.60 -49.17
CA LEU A 553 -39.75 34.49 -49.54
C LEU A 553 -40.53 35.79 -49.26
N GLN A 554 -40.02 36.66 -48.40
CA GLN A 554 -40.64 37.95 -48.12
C GLN A 554 -40.64 38.84 -49.36
N ASN A 555 -39.56 38.78 -50.17
CA ASN A 555 -39.42 39.49 -51.43
C ASN A 555 -40.41 39.02 -52.50
N ILE A 556 -40.90 37.79 -52.39
CA ILE A 556 -41.97 37.27 -53.24
C ILE A 556 -43.30 37.85 -52.75
N ALA A 557 -43.57 37.76 -51.44
CA ALA A 557 -44.83 38.20 -50.86
C ALA A 557 -45.09 39.71 -51.03
N THR A 558 -44.05 40.56 -51.02
CA THR A 558 -44.19 42.02 -51.23
C THR A 558 -44.84 42.40 -52.56
N LYS A 559 -44.80 41.54 -53.59
CA LYS A 559 -45.49 41.78 -54.87
C LYS A 559 -47.01 41.92 -54.72
N TRP A 560 -47.59 41.46 -53.61
CA TRP A 560 -49.02 41.55 -53.31
C TRP A 560 -49.40 42.75 -52.42
N ASP A 561 -48.46 43.58 -51.96
CA ASP A 561 -48.71 44.71 -51.05
C ASP A 561 -49.74 45.71 -51.61
N ASP A 562 -49.61 46.08 -52.89
CA ASP A 562 -50.51 46.99 -53.58
C ASP A 562 -51.92 46.40 -53.72
N SER A 563 -52.02 45.11 -54.03
CA SER A 563 -53.28 44.41 -54.22
C SER A 563 -54.07 44.30 -52.91
N ILE A 564 -53.39 44.01 -51.80
CA ILE A 564 -54.01 43.94 -50.47
C ILE A 564 -54.42 45.34 -49.97
N SER A 565 -53.60 46.36 -50.23
CA SER A 565 -53.92 47.75 -49.84
C SER A 565 -55.12 48.31 -50.61
N ARG A 566 -55.24 47.99 -51.90
CA ARG A 566 -56.43 48.33 -52.71
C ARG A 566 -57.67 47.58 -52.22
N LEU A 567 -57.55 46.28 -51.92
CA LEU A 567 -58.64 45.47 -51.38
C LEU A 567 -59.19 46.04 -50.08
N ALA A 568 -58.32 46.43 -49.15
CA ALA A 568 -58.69 47.01 -47.87
C ALA A 568 -59.47 48.32 -48.04
N SER A 569 -58.99 49.23 -48.90
CA SER A 569 -59.64 50.51 -49.17
C SER A 569 -60.98 50.37 -49.93
N GLU A 570 -61.11 49.39 -50.84
CA GLU A 570 -62.35 49.15 -51.60
C GLU A 570 -63.49 48.63 -50.70
N LEU A 571 -63.17 47.75 -49.75
CA LEU A 571 -64.18 47.09 -48.90
C LEU A 571 -64.60 47.91 -47.68
N PHE A 572 -63.81 48.90 -47.28
CA PHE A 572 -64.00 49.68 -46.06
C PHE A 572 -63.87 51.20 -46.31
N PRO A 573 -64.85 51.85 -46.97
CA PRO A 573 -64.85 53.31 -47.15
C PRO A 573 -65.00 54.06 -45.80
N LEU A 574 -64.50 55.30 -45.75
CA LEU A 574 -64.66 56.20 -44.59
C LEU A 574 -66.14 56.61 -44.42
N LEU A 575 -66.64 56.60 -43.19
CA LEU A 575 -68.00 57.05 -42.85
C LEU A 575 -67.92 58.37 -42.05
N GLU A 576 -68.70 59.39 -42.45
CA GLU A 576 -68.96 60.57 -41.62
C GLU A 576 -70.04 60.21 -40.58
N GLN A 577 -69.79 60.47 -39.29
CA GLN A 577 -70.76 60.25 -38.21
C GLN A 577 -71.19 61.58 -37.59
N ASP A 578 -72.49 61.88 -37.61
CA ASP A 578 -73.09 62.94 -36.79
C ASP A 578 -73.40 62.36 -35.40
N ASP A 579 -72.54 62.64 -34.41
CA ASP A 579 -72.75 62.18 -33.04
C ASP A 579 -73.58 63.19 -32.24
N PRO A 580 -74.73 62.78 -31.66
CA PRO A 580 -75.50 63.63 -30.78
C PRO A 580 -74.75 63.84 -29.47
N THR A 581 -74.48 65.10 -29.15
CA THR A 581 -73.90 65.59 -27.91
C THR A 581 -74.88 65.44 -26.75
N LEU A 582 -74.43 64.90 -25.62
CA LEU A 582 -75.30 64.62 -24.47
C LEU A 582 -75.63 65.89 -23.67
N THR A 583 -74.79 66.93 -23.74
CA THR A 583 -74.89 68.09 -22.86
C THR A 583 -74.84 69.46 -23.54
N GLU A 584 -74.89 69.55 -24.87
CA GLU A 584 -74.64 70.78 -25.64
C GLU A 584 -75.53 71.98 -25.25
N SER A 585 -76.76 71.75 -24.81
CA SER A 585 -77.72 72.79 -24.41
C SER A 585 -77.60 73.31 -22.96
N TYR A 586 -76.61 72.87 -22.17
CA TYR A 586 -76.46 73.20 -20.74
C TYR A 586 -75.30 74.16 -20.44
N ASP A 587 -75.22 74.67 -19.19
CA ASP A 587 -74.19 75.63 -18.77
C ASP A 587 -72.78 74.98 -18.71
N ASP A 588 -71.72 75.72 -19.04
CA ASP A 588 -70.36 75.19 -19.21
C ASP A 588 -69.79 74.51 -17.95
N ASP A 589 -70.14 75.02 -16.77
CA ASP A 589 -69.71 74.41 -15.50
C ASP A 589 -70.41 73.08 -15.20
N PHE A 590 -71.60 72.85 -15.76
CA PHE A 590 -72.29 71.57 -15.66
C PHE A 590 -71.81 70.57 -16.73
N LYS A 591 -71.51 71.05 -17.94
CA LYS A 591 -71.01 70.24 -19.07
C LYS A 591 -69.69 69.52 -18.76
N LYS A 592 -68.75 70.21 -18.11
CA LYS A 592 -67.40 69.69 -17.84
C LYS A 592 -67.42 68.32 -17.14
N GLU A 593 -68.36 68.12 -16.21
CA GLU A 593 -68.49 66.88 -15.42
C GLU A 593 -68.93 65.65 -16.25
N PHE A 594 -69.45 65.84 -17.48
CA PHE A 594 -69.93 64.76 -18.35
C PHE A 594 -69.08 64.56 -19.62
N THR A 595 -67.99 65.30 -19.78
CA THR A 595 -67.10 65.22 -20.96
C THR A 595 -66.60 63.80 -21.24
N ASP A 596 -66.17 63.09 -20.18
CA ASP A 596 -65.65 61.72 -20.32
C ASP A 596 -66.74 60.72 -20.73
N LEU A 597 -67.99 60.96 -20.30
CA LEU A 597 -69.14 60.15 -20.71
C LEU A 597 -69.46 60.37 -22.19
N GLU A 598 -69.39 61.62 -22.68
CA GLU A 598 -69.60 61.94 -24.10
C GLU A 598 -68.54 61.27 -24.99
N GLN A 599 -67.26 61.30 -24.59
CA GLN A 599 -66.20 60.62 -25.33
C GLN A 599 -66.39 59.09 -25.36
N ALA A 600 -66.75 58.49 -24.22
CA ALA A 600 -67.02 57.05 -24.15
C ALA A 600 -68.23 56.66 -25.02
N PHE A 601 -69.25 57.51 -25.10
CA PHE A 601 -70.43 57.28 -25.92
C PHE A 601 -70.10 57.35 -27.42
N ALA A 602 -69.34 58.38 -27.84
CA ALA A 602 -68.88 58.51 -29.23
C ALA A 602 -68.06 57.27 -29.67
N ARG A 603 -67.08 56.84 -28.87
CA ARG A 603 -66.30 55.62 -29.14
C ARG A 603 -67.16 54.37 -29.26
N SER A 604 -68.18 54.25 -28.41
CA SER A 604 -69.11 53.12 -28.44
C SER A 604 -69.89 53.07 -29.75
N ARG A 605 -70.35 54.22 -30.27
CA ARG A 605 -71.04 54.29 -31.58
C ARG A 605 -70.08 54.06 -32.76
N SER A 606 -68.88 54.61 -32.70
CA SER A 606 -67.85 54.37 -33.73
C SER A 606 -67.47 52.90 -33.81
N PHE A 607 -67.30 52.20 -32.68
CA PHE A 607 -67.07 50.76 -32.66
C PHE A 607 -68.20 49.98 -33.33
N VAL A 608 -69.46 50.28 -32.98
CA VAL A 608 -70.63 49.60 -33.55
C VAL A 608 -70.70 49.78 -35.06
N SER A 609 -70.42 50.99 -35.56
CA SER A 609 -70.33 51.28 -37.00
C SER A 609 -69.22 50.48 -37.69
N LEU A 610 -68.02 50.44 -37.10
CA LEU A 610 -66.89 49.65 -37.60
C LEU A 610 -67.20 48.15 -37.60
N ALA A 611 -67.84 47.63 -36.56
CA ALA A 611 -68.23 46.24 -36.43
C ALA A 611 -69.32 45.85 -37.44
N ARG A 612 -70.26 46.75 -37.72
CA ARG A 612 -71.28 46.57 -38.77
C ARG A 612 -70.64 46.51 -40.15
N GLN A 613 -69.73 47.44 -40.45
CA GLN A 613 -68.99 47.46 -41.72
C GLN A 613 -68.14 46.20 -41.89
N ALA A 614 -67.44 45.78 -40.82
CA ALA A 614 -66.69 44.53 -40.78
C ALA A 614 -67.58 43.32 -41.03
N ALA A 615 -68.72 43.21 -40.37
CA ALA A 615 -69.67 42.10 -40.53
C ALA A 615 -70.22 42.01 -41.96
N HIS A 616 -70.53 43.15 -42.59
CA HIS A 616 -71.08 43.21 -43.95
C HIS A 616 -70.06 42.83 -45.02
N SER A 617 -68.80 43.28 -44.87
CA SER A 617 -67.74 43.03 -45.85
C SER A 617 -66.93 41.75 -45.58
N ARG A 618 -67.15 41.05 -44.46
CA ARG A 618 -66.35 39.89 -44.00
C ARG A 618 -66.27 38.75 -45.02
N GLU A 619 -67.42 38.33 -45.54
CA GLU A 619 -67.49 37.21 -46.49
C GLU A 619 -66.80 37.56 -47.82
N ARG A 620 -66.99 38.80 -48.31
CA ARG A 620 -66.29 39.31 -49.49
C ARG A 620 -64.78 39.45 -49.27
N LEU A 621 -64.35 39.88 -48.08
CA LEU A 621 -62.94 39.96 -47.71
C LEU A 621 -62.31 38.57 -47.69
N ALA A 622 -62.98 37.58 -47.07
CA ALA A 622 -62.50 36.19 -47.03
C ALA A 622 -62.35 35.61 -48.44
N GLN A 623 -63.36 35.81 -49.31
CA GLN A 623 -63.32 35.32 -50.68
C GLN A 623 -62.19 35.96 -51.49
N LYS A 624 -62.06 37.30 -51.48
CA LYS A 624 -61.03 38.00 -52.25
C LYS A 624 -59.61 37.72 -51.71
N LEU A 625 -59.44 37.53 -50.39
CA LEU A 625 -58.14 37.13 -49.81
C LEU A 625 -57.78 35.69 -50.19
N ASN A 626 -58.75 34.76 -50.19
CA ASN A 626 -58.52 33.40 -50.68
C ASN A 626 -58.12 33.42 -52.17
N ASP A 627 -58.77 34.25 -53.00
CA ASP A 627 -58.41 34.40 -54.41
C ASP A 627 -56.98 34.96 -54.60
N LEU A 628 -56.52 35.88 -53.75
CA LEU A 628 -55.18 36.47 -53.86
C LEU A 628 -54.07 35.57 -53.28
N LEU A 629 -54.36 34.81 -52.22
CA LEU A 629 -53.36 34.07 -51.46
C LEU A 629 -53.36 32.56 -51.73
N GLN A 630 -54.54 31.95 -51.95
CA GLN A 630 -54.73 30.49 -51.97
C GLN A 630 -55.27 29.93 -53.30
N ALA A 631 -55.70 30.78 -54.26
CA ALA A 631 -56.56 30.40 -55.39
C ALA A 631 -56.29 28.99 -55.97
N PRO A 632 -57.29 28.08 -55.93
CA PRO A 632 -57.14 26.71 -56.38
C PRO A 632 -57.36 26.48 -57.89
N GLU A 633 -57.77 27.49 -58.68
CA GLU A 633 -58.02 27.35 -60.12
C GLU A 633 -57.10 28.23 -61.00
N LEU A 634 -56.71 27.68 -62.15
CA LEU A 634 -55.57 28.01 -63.02
C LEU A 634 -55.58 29.36 -63.77
N SER A 635 -56.35 30.37 -63.36
CA SER A 635 -56.45 31.61 -64.16
C SER A 635 -56.19 32.94 -63.43
N LYS A 636 -55.61 32.95 -62.22
CA LYS A 636 -55.12 34.18 -61.56
C LYS A 636 -53.82 33.90 -60.78
N GLU A 637 -52.87 34.85 -60.83
CA GLU A 637 -51.64 34.80 -60.03
C GLU A 637 -51.96 34.85 -58.53
N SER A 638 -51.57 33.82 -57.78
CA SER A 638 -51.70 33.75 -56.32
C SER A 638 -50.35 33.52 -55.65
N LEU A 639 -50.22 33.94 -54.39
CA LEU A 639 -48.99 33.75 -53.62
C LEU A 639 -48.65 32.25 -53.47
N LEU A 640 -49.67 31.40 -53.28
CA LEU A 640 -49.49 29.95 -53.22
C LEU A 640 -48.90 29.39 -54.52
N LEU A 641 -49.42 29.77 -55.69
CA LEU A 641 -48.90 29.31 -56.98
C LEU A 641 -47.46 29.77 -57.22
N ALA A 642 -47.11 30.99 -56.80
CA ALA A 642 -45.76 31.54 -56.91
C ALA A 642 -44.73 30.80 -56.05
N ILE A 643 -45.13 30.23 -54.90
CA ILE A 643 -44.25 29.43 -54.04
C ILE A 643 -44.29 27.94 -54.43
N MET A 644 -45.41 27.46 -54.99
CA MET A 644 -45.57 26.08 -55.45
C MET A 644 -44.62 25.70 -56.58
N SER A 645 -44.14 26.67 -57.37
CA SER A 645 -43.13 26.42 -58.41
C SER A 645 -41.83 25.80 -57.87
N GLY A 646 -41.45 26.12 -56.63
CA GLY A 646 -40.25 25.58 -55.97
C GLY A 646 -40.47 24.28 -55.16
N LYS A 647 -41.67 23.70 -55.17
CA LYS A 647 -42.03 22.55 -54.31
C LYS A 647 -41.23 21.30 -54.64
N ASP A 648 -41.10 20.95 -55.91
CA ASP A 648 -40.45 19.72 -56.33
C ASP A 648 -38.94 19.77 -56.07
N THR A 649 -38.29 20.90 -56.39
CA THR A 649 -36.88 21.15 -56.09
C THR A 649 -36.60 21.18 -54.58
N SER A 650 -37.52 21.73 -53.77
CA SER A 650 -37.40 21.68 -52.30
C SER A 650 -37.49 20.24 -51.74
N ASN A 651 -38.37 19.39 -52.29
CA ASN A 651 -38.44 17.98 -51.91
C ASN A 651 -37.17 17.19 -52.29
N ILE A 652 -36.58 17.50 -53.45
CA ILE A 652 -35.29 16.95 -53.87
C ILE A 652 -34.20 17.35 -52.86
N LEU A 653 -34.08 18.64 -52.51
CA LEU A 653 -33.11 19.14 -51.53
C LEU A 653 -33.23 18.49 -50.15
N LYS A 654 -34.47 18.26 -49.67
CA LYS A 654 -34.73 17.51 -48.44
C LYS A 654 -34.19 16.08 -48.50
N THR A 655 -34.33 15.45 -49.65
CA THR A 655 -33.83 14.08 -49.89
C THR A 655 -32.31 14.05 -49.95
N ILE A 656 -31.67 15.03 -50.59
CA ILE A 656 -30.21 15.18 -50.62
C ILE A 656 -29.65 15.38 -49.20
N GLY A 657 -30.29 16.23 -48.39
CA GLY A 657 -29.90 16.44 -46.99
C GLY A 657 -29.92 15.17 -46.13
N ALA A 658 -30.94 14.31 -46.31
CA ALA A 658 -31.01 13.02 -45.64
C ALA A 658 -29.91 12.04 -46.10
N CYS A 659 -29.52 12.10 -47.39
CA CYS A 659 -28.39 11.33 -47.90
C CYS A 659 -27.05 11.82 -47.33
N ILE A 660 -26.86 13.13 -47.16
CA ILE A 660 -25.64 13.70 -46.56
C ILE A 660 -25.48 13.22 -45.12
N SER A 661 -26.53 13.35 -44.29
CA SER A 661 -26.47 12.92 -42.88
C SER A 661 -26.15 11.43 -42.74
N THR A 662 -26.80 10.58 -43.56
CA THR A 662 -26.56 9.14 -43.57
C THR A 662 -25.13 8.81 -44.04
N THR A 663 -24.56 9.60 -44.95
CA THR A 663 -23.18 9.43 -45.42
C THR A 663 -22.15 9.82 -44.35
N SER A 664 -22.41 10.87 -43.57
CA SER A 664 -21.55 11.24 -42.43
C SER A 664 -21.51 10.17 -41.34
N GLU A 665 -22.67 9.62 -40.96
CA GLU A 665 -22.74 8.50 -40.01
C GLU A 665 -21.97 7.26 -40.51
N LEU A 666 -22.04 6.97 -41.82
CA LEU A 666 -21.27 5.90 -42.45
C LEU A 666 -19.76 6.14 -42.36
N GLN A 667 -19.30 7.39 -42.46
CA GLN A 667 -17.89 7.74 -42.31
C GLN A 667 -17.39 7.50 -40.88
N GLU A 668 -18.18 7.87 -39.87
CA GLU A 668 -17.87 7.61 -38.45
C GLU A 668 -17.77 6.11 -38.17
N LEU A 669 -18.79 5.34 -38.57
CA LEU A 669 -18.81 3.88 -38.39
C LEU A 669 -17.64 3.20 -39.10
N THR A 670 -17.24 3.69 -40.29
CA THR A 670 -16.08 3.15 -41.01
C THR A 670 -14.77 3.46 -40.29
N THR A 671 -14.66 4.63 -39.66
CA THR A 671 -13.50 4.99 -38.83
C THR A 671 -13.41 4.10 -37.59
N THR A 672 -14.54 3.84 -36.92
CA THR A 672 -14.63 2.89 -35.80
C THR A 672 -14.28 1.46 -36.24
N ARG A 673 -14.70 1.04 -37.43
CA ARG A 673 -14.32 -0.27 -37.99
C ARG A 673 -12.80 -0.38 -38.17
N ILE A 674 -12.17 0.64 -38.75
CA ILE A 674 -10.71 0.67 -38.97
C ILE A 674 -9.96 0.63 -37.63
N SER A 675 -10.38 1.42 -36.63
CA SER A 675 -9.73 1.41 -35.32
C SER A 675 -9.86 0.05 -34.62
N LEU A 676 -11.03 -0.60 -34.70
CA LEU A 676 -11.22 -1.97 -34.20
C LEU A 676 -10.34 -2.99 -34.93
N GLN A 677 -10.21 -2.87 -36.26
CA GLN A 677 -9.34 -3.74 -37.06
C GLN A 677 -7.87 -3.58 -36.68
N ASN A 678 -7.38 -2.34 -36.59
CA ASN A 678 -6.01 -2.04 -36.17
C ASN A 678 -5.72 -2.59 -34.78
N ARG A 679 -6.67 -2.44 -33.84
CA ARG A 679 -6.55 -2.99 -32.49
C ARG A 679 -6.49 -4.52 -32.48
N ILE A 680 -7.34 -5.20 -33.27
CA ILE A 680 -7.31 -6.66 -33.41
C ILE A 680 -5.98 -7.13 -34.00
N GLU A 681 -5.46 -6.42 -35.01
CA GLU A 681 -4.16 -6.72 -35.63
C GLU A 681 -3.00 -6.53 -34.66
N LEU A 682 -3.01 -5.46 -33.86
CA LEU A 682 -2.06 -5.21 -32.79
C LEU A 682 -2.08 -6.34 -31.74
N LEU A 683 -3.27 -6.71 -31.24
CA LEU A 683 -3.42 -7.81 -30.28
C LEU A 683 -2.94 -9.15 -30.84
N ASN A 684 -3.17 -9.44 -32.12
CA ASN A 684 -2.64 -10.62 -32.77
C ASN A 684 -1.11 -10.57 -32.93
N THR A 685 -0.55 -9.37 -33.18
CA THR A 685 0.89 -9.15 -33.26
C THR A 685 1.55 -9.41 -31.91
N ILE A 686 1.02 -8.83 -30.82
CA ILE A 686 1.45 -9.09 -29.43
C ILE A 686 1.36 -10.59 -29.11
N ALA A 687 0.24 -11.22 -29.47
CA ALA A 687 0.02 -12.64 -29.21
C ALA A 687 1.05 -13.52 -29.93
N ASN A 688 1.36 -13.24 -31.19
CA ASN A 688 2.33 -14.01 -31.95
C ASN A 688 3.76 -13.77 -31.45
N ALA A 689 4.11 -12.53 -31.10
CA ALA A 689 5.40 -12.18 -30.52
C ALA A 689 5.66 -12.91 -29.19
N THR A 690 4.69 -12.88 -28.29
CA THR A 690 4.77 -13.60 -27.00
C THR A 690 4.66 -15.12 -27.15
N GLU A 691 4.06 -15.63 -28.24
CA GLU A 691 3.99 -17.06 -28.50
C GLU A 691 5.37 -17.69 -28.71
N GLU A 692 6.30 -16.98 -29.33
CA GLU A 692 7.69 -17.42 -29.53
C GLU A 692 8.46 -17.60 -28.22
N LEU A 693 8.03 -16.92 -27.14
CA LEU A 693 8.66 -16.94 -25.83
C LEU A 693 8.09 -18.03 -24.90
N LYS A 694 6.87 -18.54 -25.16
CA LYS A 694 6.25 -19.63 -24.38
C LYS A 694 7.15 -20.85 -24.15
N PRO A 695 7.96 -21.31 -25.12
CA PRO A 695 8.76 -22.50 -24.93
C PRO A 695 9.81 -22.37 -23.82
N LEU A 696 10.18 -21.13 -23.40
CA LEU A 696 11.14 -20.87 -22.32
C LEU A 696 10.73 -21.54 -21.00
N GLU A 697 9.46 -21.48 -20.63
CA GLU A 697 8.91 -22.14 -19.43
C GLU A 697 9.25 -23.64 -19.42
N ASN A 698 8.90 -24.33 -20.51
CA ASN A 698 9.10 -25.77 -20.63
C ASN A 698 10.58 -26.15 -20.78
N LEU A 699 11.37 -25.25 -21.33
CA LEU A 699 12.79 -25.43 -21.59
C LEU A 699 13.61 -25.31 -20.30
N VAL A 700 13.30 -24.34 -19.44
CA VAL A 700 13.87 -24.25 -18.07
C VAL A 700 13.51 -25.50 -17.28
N ARG A 701 12.22 -25.87 -17.23
CA ARG A 701 11.78 -27.08 -16.52
C ARG A 701 12.48 -28.35 -17.02
N HIS A 702 12.69 -28.48 -18.34
CA HIS A 702 13.45 -29.59 -18.90
C HIS A 702 14.92 -29.56 -18.48
N GLN A 703 15.58 -28.39 -18.54
CA GLN A 703 16.98 -28.25 -18.15
C GLN A 703 17.20 -28.61 -16.68
N THR A 704 16.34 -28.13 -15.78
CA THR A 704 16.40 -28.46 -14.35
C THR A 704 16.24 -29.95 -14.12
N ARG A 705 15.39 -30.63 -14.90
CA ARG A 705 15.21 -32.10 -14.81
C ARG A 705 16.45 -32.86 -15.25
N GLU A 706 17.04 -32.50 -16.39
CA GLU A 706 18.26 -33.13 -16.88
C GLU A 706 19.42 -32.92 -15.90
N LEU A 707 19.52 -31.71 -15.33
CA LEU A 707 20.51 -31.39 -14.32
C LEU A 707 20.30 -32.21 -13.03
N PHE A 708 19.06 -32.32 -12.55
CA PHE A 708 18.77 -33.18 -11.40
C PHE A 708 19.08 -34.65 -11.71
N ALA A 709 18.71 -35.15 -12.89
CA ALA A 709 18.95 -36.53 -13.28
C ALA A 709 20.45 -36.88 -13.34
N SER A 710 21.33 -35.93 -13.68
CA SER A 710 22.77 -36.15 -13.71
C SER A 710 23.38 -36.33 -12.31
N VAL A 711 22.78 -35.73 -11.27
CA VAL A 711 23.23 -35.83 -9.87
C VAL A 711 22.34 -36.71 -8.97
N ASP A 712 21.19 -37.19 -9.45
CA ASP A 712 20.18 -37.92 -8.67
C ASP A 712 20.75 -39.04 -7.78
N PRO A 713 21.66 -39.92 -8.25
CA PRO A 713 22.27 -40.93 -7.38
C PRO A 713 23.03 -40.33 -6.20
N ARG A 714 23.71 -39.21 -6.41
CA ARG A 714 24.48 -38.51 -5.38
C ARG A 714 23.56 -37.76 -4.42
N VAL A 715 22.51 -37.10 -4.92
CA VAL A 715 21.49 -36.45 -4.09
C VAL A 715 20.85 -37.45 -3.13
N LYS A 716 20.45 -38.62 -3.64
CA LYS A 716 19.88 -39.71 -2.82
C LYS A 716 20.85 -40.18 -1.74
N SER A 717 22.13 -40.31 -2.08
CA SER A 717 23.18 -40.72 -1.12
C SER A 717 23.40 -39.68 -0.03
N LEU A 718 23.49 -38.39 -0.37
CA LEU A 718 23.66 -37.31 0.60
C LEU A 718 22.42 -37.14 1.51
N TYR A 719 21.23 -37.28 0.94
CA TYR A 719 19.99 -37.24 1.71
C TYR A 719 19.89 -38.39 2.72
N GLN A 720 20.22 -39.61 2.30
CA GLN A 720 20.24 -40.79 3.19
C GLN A 720 21.18 -40.63 4.38
N LYS A 721 22.31 -39.93 4.18
CA LYS A 721 23.25 -39.60 5.24
C LYS A 721 22.69 -38.58 6.24
N LEU A 722 21.79 -37.69 5.80
CA LEU A 722 21.14 -36.75 6.70
C LEU A 722 20.02 -37.41 7.53
N TYR A 723 19.21 -38.28 6.92
CA TYR A 723 18.01 -38.88 7.55
C TYR A 723 18.09 -40.40 7.73
N ASP A 724 19.21 -40.92 8.24
CA ASP A 724 19.37 -42.29 8.79
C ASP A 724 18.69 -43.42 7.99
N ASN A 725 19.14 -43.63 6.76
CA ASN A 725 18.68 -44.72 5.88
C ASN A 725 17.23 -44.60 5.38
N GLU A 726 16.58 -43.45 5.53
CA GLU A 726 15.37 -43.17 4.73
C GLU A 726 15.71 -43.21 3.24
N LEU A 727 15.16 -44.18 2.54
CA LEU A 727 15.36 -44.32 1.11
C LEU A 727 14.48 -43.31 0.37
N LEU A 728 15.10 -42.19 0.00
CA LEU A 728 14.51 -41.21 -0.91
C LEU A 728 14.31 -41.85 -2.29
N GLN A 729 13.06 -41.92 -2.73
CA GLN A 729 12.72 -42.29 -4.10
C GLN A 729 12.09 -41.09 -4.78
N VAL A 730 12.86 -40.47 -5.66
CA VAL A 730 12.34 -39.46 -6.57
C VAL A 730 11.89 -40.20 -7.82
N ASP A 731 10.57 -40.33 -7.98
CA ASP A 731 9.95 -40.92 -9.17
C ASP A 731 9.22 -39.83 -9.94
N MET A 732 9.38 -39.82 -11.26
CA MET A 732 8.44 -39.09 -12.11
C MET A 732 7.20 -39.96 -12.35
N VAL A 733 6.01 -39.39 -12.22
CA VAL A 733 4.78 -40.12 -12.58
C VAL A 733 4.83 -40.39 -14.07
N THR A 734 4.91 -41.67 -14.44
CA THR A 734 4.94 -42.10 -15.84
C THR A 734 3.55 -41.88 -16.47
N PRO A 735 3.46 -41.71 -17.81
CA PRO A 735 2.29 -41.16 -18.52
C PRO A 735 0.93 -41.86 -18.34
N GLY A 736 0.86 -43.00 -17.65
CA GLY A 736 -0.31 -43.88 -17.60
C GLY A 736 -1.27 -43.73 -16.40
N HIS A 737 -0.93 -42.98 -15.34
CA HIS A 737 -1.74 -43.03 -14.09
C HIS A 737 -2.20 -41.67 -13.52
N ALA A 738 -1.80 -40.54 -14.11
CA ALA A 738 -2.34 -39.23 -13.72
C ALA A 738 -3.36 -38.71 -14.74
N ALA A 739 -4.61 -38.53 -14.29
CA ALA A 739 -5.68 -37.91 -15.06
C ALA A 739 -5.44 -36.41 -15.32
N ASN A 740 -4.57 -35.77 -14.53
CA ASN A 740 -4.19 -34.37 -14.69
C ASN A 740 -2.84 -34.24 -15.43
N GLN A 741 -2.77 -33.42 -16.47
CA GLN A 741 -1.53 -33.20 -17.23
C GLN A 741 -0.45 -32.51 -16.39
N ASP A 742 -0.83 -31.62 -15.47
CA ASP A 742 0.10 -30.87 -14.61
C ASP A 742 0.87 -31.77 -13.63
N LEU A 743 0.31 -32.92 -13.24
CA LEU A 743 0.97 -33.92 -12.39
C LEU A 743 2.10 -34.67 -13.12
N LYS A 744 2.14 -34.61 -14.46
CA LYS A 744 3.18 -35.27 -15.28
C LYS A 744 4.48 -34.46 -15.32
N ASP A 745 4.41 -33.20 -14.94
CA ASP A 745 5.51 -32.23 -15.06
C ASP A 745 6.13 -31.84 -13.72
N GLN A 746 5.88 -32.62 -12.65
CA GLN A 746 6.40 -32.40 -11.30
C GLN A 746 7.24 -33.59 -10.80
N PHE A 747 8.28 -33.32 -10.02
CA PHE A 747 8.96 -34.37 -9.25
C PHE A 747 8.03 -34.84 -8.14
N ASN A 748 7.70 -36.13 -8.13
CA ASN A 748 6.99 -36.73 -7.01
C ASN A 748 8.02 -37.43 -6.14
N VAL A 749 8.20 -36.91 -4.93
CA VAL A 749 9.11 -37.52 -3.97
C VAL A 749 8.32 -38.47 -3.11
N TYR A 750 8.85 -39.68 -3.00
CA TYR A 750 8.35 -40.73 -2.14
C TYR A 750 9.39 -41.06 -1.10
N VAL A 751 8.93 -41.29 0.12
CA VAL A 751 9.72 -41.92 1.17
C VAL A 751 9.27 -43.36 1.28
N ARG A 752 10.23 -44.28 1.47
CA ARG A 752 9.92 -45.68 1.68
C ARG A 752 9.57 -45.94 3.14
N SER A 753 8.39 -46.51 3.39
CA SER A 753 7.97 -47.00 4.71
C SER A 753 7.82 -48.53 4.63
N GLY A 754 8.82 -49.28 5.11
CA GLY A 754 8.86 -50.74 4.96
C GLY A 754 8.92 -51.18 3.48
N ASN A 755 7.85 -51.79 2.98
CA ASN A 755 7.70 -52.20 1.57
C ASN A 755 6.82 -51.25 0.73
N GLU A 756 6.32 -50.17 1.33
CA GLU A 756 5.41 -49.23 0.68
C GLU A 756 6.15 -47.94 0.27
N ARG A 757 5.71 -47.33 -0.83
CA ARG A 757 6.14 -45.99 -1.26
C ARG A 757 5.04 -45.00 -0.89
N VAL A 758 5.38 -43.99 -0.08
CA VAL A 758 4.41 -43.00 0.39
C VAL A 758 4.79 -41.63 -0.15
N PRO A 759 3.87 -40.86 -0.76
CA PRO A 759 4.14 -39.50 -1.19
C PRO A 759 4.65 -38.65 -0.01
N MET A 760 5.78 -37.99 -0.19
CA MET A 760 6.46 -37.27 0.87
C MET A 760 5.70 -36.03 1.33
N GLY A 761 5.02 -35.31 0.42
CA GLY A 761 4.39 -34.00 0.68
C GLY A 761 3.54 -33.93 1.96
N PRO A 762 2.47 -34.74 2.11
CA PRO A 762 1.61 -34.71 3.29
C PRO A 762 2.29 -35.15 4.61
N PHE A 763 3.42 -35.86 4.52
CA PHE A 763 4.11 -36.46 5.66
C PHE A 763 5.49 -35.82 5.92
N SER A 764 5.82 -34.73 5.20
CA SER A 764 7.11 -34.06 5.27
C SER A 764 6.99 -32.69 5.90
N ASN A 765 7.94 -32.36 6.78
CA ASN A 765 8.12 -31.01 7.29
C ASN A 765 9.08 -30.21 6.39
N ALA A 766 9.23 -28.92 6.67
CA ALA A 766 10.15 -28.04 5.95
C ALA A 766 11.62 -28.51 6.06
N GLY A 767 12.01 -29.14 7.17
CA GLY A 767 13.37 -29.64 7.40
C GLY A 767 13.79 -30.71 6.38
N ARG A 768 12.89 -31.68 6.09
CA ARG A 768 13.18 -32.75 5.12
C ARG A 768 13.28 -32.21 3.68
N LEU A 769 12.42 -31.28 3.29
CA LEU A 769 12.49 -30.64 1.96
C LEU A 769 13.76 -29.82 1.80
N ARG A 770 14.17 -29.10 2.85
CA ARG A 770 15.44 -28.38 2.89
C ARG A 770 16.64 -29.32 2.80
N ALA A 771 16.59 -30.50 3.43
CA ALA A 771 17.63 -31.49 3.30
C ALA A 771 17.78 -32.04 1.87
N ILE A 772 16.68 -32.17 1.11
CA ILE A 772 16.74 -32.49 -0.32
C ILE A 772 17.44 -31.35 -1.08
N ALA A 773 17.05 -30.09 -0.83
CA ALA A 773 17.65 -28.92 -1.47
C ALA A 773 19.15 -28.81 -1.16
N LEU A 774 19.56 -29.00 0.10
CA LEU A 774 20.97 -29.05 0.50
C LEU A 774 21.71 -30.19 -0.21
N SER A 775 21.12 -31.39 -0.25
CA SER A 775 21.72 -32.54 -0.94
C SER A 775 21.90 -32.28 -2.44
N PHE A 776 20.94 -31.59 -3.08
CA PHE A 776 21.03 -31.18 -4.48
C PHE A 776 22.12 -30.12 -4.71
N ALA A 777 22.17 -29.09 -3.87
CA ALA A 777 23.19 -28.04 -3.94
C ALA A 777 24.61 -28.64 -3.80
N PHE A 778 24.85 -29.44 -2.76
CA PHE A 778 26.16 -30.05 -2.54
C PHE A 778 26.54 -31.02 -3.65
N ALA A 779 25.60 -31.82 -4.16
CA ALA A 779 25.89 -32.72 -5.29
C ALA A 779 26.32 -31.96 -6.56
N LEU A 780 25.70 -30.80 -6.84
CA LEU A 780 26.10 -29.95 -7.96
C LEU A 780 27.47 -29.30 -7.74
N ILE A 781 27.77 -28.83 -6.52
CA ILE A 781 29.07 -28.24 -6.22
C ILE A 781 30.18 -29.30 -6.31
N GLU A 782 29.96 -30.52 -5.80
CA GLU A 782 30.90 -31.64 -5.91
C GLU A 782 31.18 -32.03 -7.36
N GLN A 783 30.14 -32.07 -8.21
CA GLN A 783 30.29 -32.42 -9.61
C GLN A 783 31.10 -31.37 -10.39
N ASN A 784 31.10 -30.12 -9.95
CA ASN A 784 31.79 -29.03 -10.64
C ASN A 784 33.26 -28.93 -10.22
N SER A 785 34.18 -29.20 -11.14
CA SER A 785 35.63 -28.97 -11.00
C SER A 785 35.97 -27.48 -11.08
N ALA A 786 35.47 -26.71 -10.12
CA ALA A 786 35.57 -25.26 -10.12
C ALA A 786 37.00 -24.76 -9.94
N ARG A 787 37.31 -23.64 -10.61
CA ARG A 787 38.55 -22.86 -10.39
C ARG A 787 38.46 -22.05 -9.11
N LEU A 788 37.30 -21.49 -8.80
CA LEU A 788 37.04 -20.88 -7.50
C LEU A 788 36.91 -22.01 -6.47
N LYS A 789 37.75 -22.05 -5.45
CA LYS A 789 37.68 -22.99 -4.32
C LYS A 789 37.10 -22.33 -3.09
N LEU A 790 35.99 -21.62 -3.24
CA LEU A 790 35.35 -20.87 -2.16
C LEU A 790 33.86 -21.18 -2.14
N CYS A 791 33.35 -21.65 -1.00
CA CYS A 791 31.93 -21.81 -0.73
C CYS A 791 31.49 -20.89 0.43
N VAL A 792 30.47 -20.07 0.20
CA VAL A 792 29.94 -19.13 1.20
C VAL A 792 28.56 -19.60 1.67
N PHE A 793 28.41 -19.82 2.98
CA PHE A 793 27.15 -20.22 3.59
C PHE A 793 26.74 -19.21 4.67
N ASP A 794 25.66 -18.48 4.42
CA ASP A 794 24.97 -17.70 5.46
C ASP A 794 23.91 -18.62 6.09
N ASP A 795 23.91 -18.86 7.39
CA ASP A 795 22.89 -19.60 8.14
C ASP A 795 22.27 -20.88 7.48
N PRO A 796 23.08 -21.84 7.00
CA PRO A 796 22.59 -22.96 6.17
C PRO A 796 21.68 -23.97 6.92
N ALA A 797 21.62 -23.92 8.25
CA ALA A 797 20.93 -24.89 9.10
C ALA A 797 19.53 -24.45 9.57
N LEU A 798 18.94 -23.44 8.94
CA LEU A 798 17.54 -23.06 9.17
C LEU A 798 16.64 -24.30 9.08
N SER A 799 15.70 -24.47 10.01
CA SER A 799 14.72 -25.59 10.06
C SER A 799 15.29 -27.03 10.11
N LEU A 800 16.59 -27.21 10.37
CA LEU A 800 17.16 -28.48 10.81
C LEU A 800 17.19 -28.53 12.35
N ASP A 801 16.88 -29.68 12.94
CA ASP A 801 17.05 -29.90 14.38
C ASP A 801 18.52 -30.20 14.75
N ASP A 802 18.80 -30.36 16.05
CA ASP A 802 20.17 -30.52 16.57
C ASP A 802 20.86 -31.81 16.12
N GLU A 803 20.12 -32.89 15.83
CA GLU A 803 20.69 -34.14 15.31
C GLU A 803 21.06 -33.99 13.83
N HIS A 804 20.15 -33.46 13.02
CA HIS A 804 20.37 -33.25 11.59
C HIS A 804 21.43 -32.18 11.32
N ARG A 805 21.59 -31.20 12.22
CA ARG A 805 22.68 -30.22 12.21
C ARG A 805 24.07 -30.86 12.35
N GLY A 806 24.22 -31.80 13.28
CA GLY A 806 25.47 -32.56 13.44
C GLY A 806 25.81 -33.38 12.19
N ARG A 807 24.80 -34.05 11.61
CA ARG A 807 24.95 -34.80 10.34
C ARG A 807 25.28 -33.91 9.15
N PHE A 808 24.73 -32.70 9.10
CA PHE A 808 25.06 -31.72 8.07
C PHE A 808 26.57 -31.41 8.06
N PHE A 809 27.16 -31.12 9.23
CA PHE A 809 28.61 -30.92 9.29
C PHE A 809 29.39 -32.18 8.92
N MET A 810 29.02 -33.33 9.49
CA MET A 810 29.75 -34.59 9.29
C MET A 810 29.74 -35.06 7.83
N HIS A 811 28.63 -34.87 7.11
CA HIS A 811 28.42 -35.49 5.80
C HIS A 811 28.41 -34.54 4.61
N LEU A 812 28.16 -33.24 4.83
CA LEU A 812 28.16 -32.25 3.75
C LEU A 812 29.34 -31.28 3.88
N VAL A 813 29.55 -30.66 5.05
CA VAL A 813 30.58 -29.63 5.22
C VAL A 813 31.98 -30.22 5.37
N SER A 814 32.16 -31.23 6.22
CA SER A 814 33.48 -31.81 6.50
C SER A 814 34.20 -32.32 5.24
N PRO A 815 33.54 -33.03 4.30
CA PRO A 815 34.19 -33.42 3.05
C PRO A 815 34.62 -32.23 2.17
N PHE A 816 33.96 -31.08 2.29
CA PHE A 816 34.27 -29.89 1.50
C PHE A 816 35.46 -29.12 2.06
N LEU A 817 35.67 -29.16 3.38
CA LEU A 817 36.80 -28.47 4.03
C LEU A 817 38.17 -28.96 3.53
N ASP A 818 38.24 -30.21 3.06
CA ASP A 818 39.46 -30.81 2.52
C ASP A 818 39.74 -30.38 1.06
N GLU A 819 38.72 -29.95 0.32
CA GLU A 819 38.81 -29.66 -1.12
C GLU A 819 38.63 -28.18 -1.46
N ARG A 820 38.04 -27.39 -0.55
CA ARG A 820 37.61 -26.01 -0.78
C ARG A 820 37.65 -25.18 0.50
N GLN A 821 37.86 -23.88 0.35
CA GLN A 821 37.65 -22.91 1.41
C GLN A 821 36.15 -22.74 1.70
N VAL A 822 35.75 -22.95 2.95
CA VAL A 822 34.36 -22.77 3.39
C VAL A 822 34.27 -21.59 4.34
N ILE A 823 33.45 -20.59 4.00
CA ILE A 823 33.11 -19.47 4.89
C ILE A 823 31.66 -19.64 5.31
N LEU A 824 31.45 -20.13 6.55
CA LEU A 824 30.14 -20.41 7.11
C LEU A 824 29.86 -19.47 8.27
N ALA A 825 28.81 -18.65 8.16
CA ALA A 825 28.32 -17.81 9.24
C ALA A 825 27.02 -18.37 9.83
N THR A 826 26.84 -18.26 11.15
CA THR A 826 25.56 -18.61 11.78
C THR A 826 25.20 -17.77 13.01
N HIS A 827 23.91 -17.60 13.26
CA HIS A 827 23.40 -17.04 14.50
C HIS A 827 23.06 -18.08 15.58
N TYR A 828 23.08 -19.38 15.26
CA TYR A 828 22.77 -20.44 16.22
C TYR A 828 24.02 -20.89 16.98
N GLU A 829 24.13 -20.54 18.27
CA GLU A 829 25.31 -20.87 19.06
C GLU A 829 25.53 -22.38 19.23
N THR A 830 24.46 -23.16 19.35
CA THR A 830 24.54 -24.63 19.43
C THR A 830 25.07 -25.24 18.12
N PHE A 831 24.62 -24.72 16.98
CA PHE A 831 25.10 -25.12 15.66
C PHE A 831 26.58 -24.77 15.47
N TYR A 832 26.99 -23.56 15.88
CA TYR A 832 28.41 -23.18 15.89
C TYR A 832 29.26 -24.15 16.72
N LYS A 833 28.85 -24.45 17.97
CA LYS A 833 29.58 -25.35 18.88
C LYS A 833 29.73 -26.75 18.30
N GLN A 834 28.70 -27.27 17.63
CA GLN A 834 28.79 -28.55 16.92
C GLN A 834 29.79 -28.48 15.76
N GLY A 835 29.78 -27.38 15.00
CA GLY A 835 30.70 -27.13 13.88
C GLY A 835 32.17 -27.01 14.29
N GLU A 836 32.47 -26.51 15.49
CA GLU A 836 33.85 -26.33 15.97
C GLU A 836 34.68 -27.62 15.92
N LEU A 837 34.04 -28.78 16.10
CA LEU A 837 34.68 -30.09 16.03
C LEU A 837 35.17 -30.46 14.62
N PHE A 838 34.56 -29.91 13.58
CA PHE A 838 34.87 -30.21 12.18
C PHE A 838 35.84 -29.20 11.56
N PHE A 839 35.86 -27.96 12.06
CA PHE A 839 36.80 -26.91 11.63
C PHE A 839 38.15 -26.97 12.37
N ASN A 840 38.65 -28.16 12.69
CA ASN A 840 39.97 -28.32 13.31
C ASN A 840 41.07 -27.87 12.34
N GLY A 841 41.98 -27.00 12.80
CA GLY A 841 43.02 -26.40 11.96
C GLY A 841 42.54 -25.23 11.07
N ASN A 842 41.27 -24.86 11.14
CA ASN A 842 40.67 -23.72 10.43
C ASN A 842 40.26 -22.61 11.42
N VAL A 843 39.88 -21.43 10.91
CA VAL A 843 39.55 -20.27 11.75
C VAL A 843 38.16 -20.41 12.35
N LYS A 844 38.09 -20.37 13.68
CA LYS A 844 36.84 -20.33 14.45
C LYS A 844 36.75 -18.99 15.14
N THR A 845 35.74 -18.21 14.80
CA THR A 845 35.63 -16.85 15.33
C THR A 845 34.19 -16.45 15.62
N LYS A 846 34.04 -15.40 16.41
CA LYS A 846 32.75 -14.84 16.82
C LYS A 846 32.74 -13.36 16.47
N LEU A 847 31.65 -12.87 15.91
CA LEU A 847 31.40 -11.46 15.72
C LEU A 847 30.89 -10.83 17.01
N ILE A 848 31.36 -9.62 17.27
CA ILE A 848 31.01 -8.83 18.45
C ILE A 848 29.68 -8.09 18.17
N PRO A 849 28.73 -8.04 19.12
CA PRO A 849 27.52 -7.23 18.96
C PRO A 849 27.84 -5.75 18.81
N ARG A 850 27.19 -5.08 17.84
CA ARG A 850 27.29 -3.63 17.63
C ARG A 850 26.33 -2.88 18.54
N ARG A 851 26.75 -1.73 19.09
CA ARG A 851 25.91 -0.85 19.92
C ARG A 851 25.29 0.26 19.11
N THR A 852 26.03 0.83 18.16
CA THR A 852 25.56 1.88 17.27
C THR A 852 25.69 1.43 15.82
N TYR A 853 25.00 2.13 14.91
CA TYR A 853 25.12 1.89 13.47
C TYR A 853 26.45 2.39 12.88
N SER A 854 27.19 3.22 13.61
CA SER A 854 28.55 3.68 13.27
C SER A 854 29.64 2.73 13.75
N ASP A 855 29.32 1.70 14.55
CA ASP A 855 30.29 0.69 14.97
C ASP A 855 30.71 -0.20 13.79
N ALA A 856 32.01 -0.38 13.60
CA ALA A 856 32.54 -1.33 12.63
C ALA A 856 32.24 -2.78 13.04
N VAL A 857 32.10 -3.64 12.03
CA VAL A 857 32.02 -5.09 12.21
C VAL A 857 33.36 -5.59 12.73
N CYS A 858 33.34 -6.19 13.92
CA CYS A 858 34.55 -6.67 14.59
C CYS A 858 34.37 -8.10 15.09
N PHE A 859 35.51 -8.79 15.16
CA PHE A 859 35.60 -10.16 15.62
C PHE A 859 36.17 -10.19 17.03
N GLU A 860 35.76 -11.19 17.82
CA GLU A 860 36.40 -11.48 19.10
C GLU A 860 37.90 -11.77 18.87
N PRO A 861 38.77 -11.43 19.83
CA PRO A 861 40.21 -11.70 19.74
C PRO A 861 40.52 -13.20 19.59
N ALA A 862 39.64 -14.08 20.07
CA ALA A 862 39.71 -15.54 19.93
C ALA A 862 41.07 -16.15 20.31
N ASP A 863 41.57 -17.08 19.50
CA ASP A 863 42.84 -17.80 19.66
C ASP A 863 44.03 -17.08 19.00
N LEU A 864 43.87 -15.82 18.59
CA LEU A 864 44.86 -15.13 17.76
C LEU A 864 46.24 -15.00 18.44
N LEU A 865 46.29 -14.83 19.76
CA LEU A 865 47.56 -14.90 20.50
C LEU A 865 48.13 -16.32 20.57
N ASP A 866 47.29 -17.35 20.68
CA ASP A 866 47.71 -18.75 20.77
C ASP A 866 48.27 -19.23 19.40
N ARG A 867 47.65 -18.80 18.30
CA ARG A 867 48.16 -19.00 16.93
C ARG A 867 49.47 -18.26 16.70
N LEU A 868 49.55 -17.01 17.16
CA LEU A 868 50.77 -16.21 17.04
C LEU A 868 51.93 -16.84 17.84
N GLU A 869 51.65 -17.39 19.02
CA GLU A 869 52.65 -18.14 19.80
C GLU A 869 53.23 -19.32 19.03
N SER A 870 52.36 -20.10 18.39
CA SER A 870 52.75 -21.25 17.58
C SER A 870 53.63 -20.80 16.41
N ALA A 871 53.22 -19.76 15.68
CA ALA A 871 53.99 -19.19 14.57
C ALA A 871 55.37 -18.64 14.99
N ILE A 872 55.44 -17.93 16.12
CA ILE A 872 56.68 -17.41 16.70
C ILE A 872 57.63 -18.54 17.14
N THR A 873 57.07 -19.68 17.58
CA THR A 873 57.82 -20.86 18.04
C THR A 873 58.31 -21.72 16.87
N GLU A 874 57.53 -21.81 15.79
CA GLU A 874 57.86 -22.55 14.57
C GLU A 874 58.91 -21.84 13.68
N GLY A 875 59.21 -20.57 13.96
CA GLY A 875 60.39 -19.87 13.42
C GLY A 875 60.19 -19.15 12.08
N GLY A 876 58.98 -18.71 11.75
CA GLY A 876 58.72 -17.92 10.54
C GLY A 876 59.21 -16.47 10.68
N GLY A 877 60.18 -16.02 9.89
CA GLY A 877 60.74 -14.67 9.96
C GLY A 877 59.82 -13.51 9.51
N ASN A 878 58.50 -13.65 9.60
CA ASN A 878 57.52 -12.65 9.14
C ASN A 878 57.09 -11.70 10.28
N TRP A 879 58.06 -10.94 10.80
CA TRP A 879 57.88 -10.09 11.98
C TRP A 879 56.87 -8.96 11.78
N ARG A 880 56.74 -8.45 10.54
CA ARG A 880 55.72 -7.45 10.16
C ARG A 880 54.31 -7.97 10.39
N GLU A 881 54.00 -9.16 9.90
CA GLU A 881 52.69 -9.79 10.07
C GLU A 881 52.41 -10.10 11.55
N TYR A 882 53.43 -10.54 12.28
CA TYR A 882 53.31 -10.81 13.72
C TYR A 882 53.03 -9.54 14.53
N GLY A 883 53.71 -8.43 14.22
CA GLY A 883 53.42 -7.12 14.81
C GLY A 883 52.01 -6.63 14.49
N ASN A 884 51.58 -6.77 13.23
CA ASN A 884 50.22 -6.42 12.81
C ASN A 884 49.16 -7.27 13.53
N ASN A 885 49.43 -8.56 13.74
CA ASN A 885 48.54 -9.45 14.50
C ASN A 885 48.45 -9.06 15.98
N LEU A 886 49.54 -8.60 16.62
CA LEU A 886 49.50 -8.06 17.98
C LEU A 886 48.66 -6.78 18.07
N ARG A 887 48.81 -5.86 17.10
CA ARG A 887 47.98 -4.66 17.01
C ARG A 887 46.50 -5.02 16.82
N ARG A 888 46.20 -5.91 15.87
CA ARG A 888 44.84 -6.41 15.55
C ARG A 888 44.20 -7.09 16.75
N TRP A 889 44.96 -7.84 17.55
CA TRP A 889 44.47 -8.42 18.80
C TRP A 889 43.99 -7.35 19.77
N THR A 890 44.80 -6.31 20.00
CA THR A 890 44.47 -5.20 20.90
C THR A 890 43.24 -4.43 20.43
N GLU A 891 43.13 -4.14 19.13
CA GLU A 891 41.94 -3.51 18.54
C GLU A 891 40.68 -4.36 18.78
N ARG A 892 40.74 -5.67 18.51
CA ARG A 892 39.62 -6.61 18.78
C ARG A 892 39.24 -6.66 20.25
N VAL A 893 40.21 -6.62 21.18
CA VAL A 893 39.95 -6.57 22.63
C VAL A 893 39.20 -5.31 23.01
N LEU A 894 39.62 -4.13 22.53
CA LEU A 894 38.95 -2.86 22.84
C LEU A 894 37.53 -2.83 22.28
N HIS A 895 37.32 -3.28 21.03
CA HIS A 895 35.97 -3.43 20.46
C HIS A 895 35.10 -4.38 21.29
N HIS A 896 35.67 -5.49 21.77
CA HIS A 896 34.93 -6.47 22.57
C HIS A 896 34.53 -5.92 23.93
N LEU A 897 35.43 -5.17 24.59
CA LEU A 897 35.15 -4.47 25.83
C LEU A 897 34.09 -3.37 25.62
N SER A 898 34.24 -2.55 24.58
CA SER A 898 33.29 -1.48 24.20
C SER A 898 31.88 -2.02 23.96
N ALA A 899 31.78 -3.19 23.34
CA ALA A 899 30.50 -3.85 23.16
C ALA A 899 29.81 -4.19 24.50
N PHE A 900 30.49 -4.27 25.64
CA PHE A 900 29.83 -4.57 26.92
C PHE A 900 29.89 -3.43 27.95
N THR A 901 30.62 -2.34 27.71
CA THR A 901 30.63 -1.14 28.57
C THR A 901 29.43 -0.23 28.34
N PRO A 902 28.92 0.50 29.36
CA PRO A 902 27.73 1.35 29.25
C PRO A 902 27.75 2.33 28.07
N GLU A 903 28.90 2.98 27.84
CA GLU A 903 29.14 3.88 26.72
C GLU A 903 30.16 3.25 25.75
N PRO A 904 29.95 3.35 24.42
CA PRO A 904 30.96 2.96 23.44
C PRO A 904 32.13 3.95 23.50
N PHE A 905 33.35 3.43 23.43
CA PHE A 905 34.57 4.25 23.60
C PHE A 905 35.60 4.07 22.49
N VAL A 906 35.37 3.11 21.59
CA VAL A 906 36.30 2.79 20.51
C VAL A 906 36.12 3.75 19.36
N VAL A 907 37.23 4.25 18.84
CA VAL A 907 37.30 5.08 17.65
C VAL A 907 37.96 4.25 16.56
N PHE A 908 37.25 4.08 15.44
CA PHE A 908 37.71 3.28 14.31
C PHE A 908 39.08 3.75 13.82
N ASN A 909 39.99 2.82 13.55
CA ASN A 909 41.39 3.07 13.15
C ASN A 909 42.23 3.98 14.09
N ASN A 910 41.75 4.32 15.30
CA ASN A 910 42.48 5.14 16.26
C ASN A 910 42.66 4.42 17.60
N LEU A 911 43.69 3.57 17.66
CA LEU A 911 44.00 2.73 18.81
C LEU A 911 44.37 3.57 20.06
N GLY A 912 45.16 4.62 19.90
CA GLY A 912 45.60 5.48 21.02
C GLY A 912 44.45 6.23 21.68
N LEU A 913 43.54 6.79 20.89
CA LEU A 913 42.35 7.46 21.40
C LEU A 913 41.38 6.47 22.05
N SER A 914 41.21 5.27 21.47
CA SER A 914 40.38 4.21 22.04
C SER A 914 40.88 3.76 23.43
N ILE A 915 42.20 3.61 23.61
CA ILE A 915 42.81 3.29 24.92
C ILE A 915 42.57 4.44 25.91
N SER A 916 42.75 5.68 25.46
CA SER A 916 42.54 6.88 26.27
C SER A 916 41.09 7.03 26.73
N ASN A 917 40.12 6.79 25.84
CA ASN A 917 38.71 6.81 26.15
C ASN A 917 38.34 5.70 27.14
N TYR A 918 38.85 4.47 26.95
CA TYR A 918 38.61 3.36 27.88
C TYR A 918 39.14 3.66 29.30
N LYS A 919 40.33 4.27 29.39
CA LYS A 919 40.93 4.75 30.64
C LYS A 919 40.10 5.85 31.30
N GLY A 920 39.50 6.72 30.49
CA GLY A 920 38.69 7.86 30.94
C GLY A 920 37.31 7.49 31.50
N ILE A 921 36.82 6.26 31.32
CA ILE A 921 35.50 5.84 31.83
C ILE A 921 35.50 5.86 33.36
N THR A 922 34.57 6.62 33.93
CA THR A 922 34.43 6.83 35.39
C THR A 922 33.41 5.91 36.04
N ASP A 923 32.60 5.17 35.26
CA ASP A 923 31.60 4.23 35.80
C ASP A 923 32.27 3.22 36.73
N PRO A 924 31.87 3.12 38.01
CA PRO A 924 32.46 2.17 38.98
C PRO A 924 32.42 0.71 38.53
N ARG A 925 31.47 0.37 37.64
CA ARG A 925 31.34 -0.97 37.06
C ARG A 925 32.43 -1.24 36.03
N VAL A 926 33.12 -0.25 35.48
CA VAL A 926 34.20 -0.41 34.49
C VAL A 926 35.56 0.00 35.08
N ALA A 927 35.58 1.02 35.94
CA ALA A 927 36.77 1.52 36.61
C ALA A 927 37.22 0.58 37.74
N ASN A 928 37.90 -0.50 37.39
CA ASN A 928 38.34 -1.56 38.31
C ASN A 928 39.79 -1.98 38.07
N THR A 929 40.30 -2.86 38.94
CA THR A 929 41.67 -3.37 38.88
C THR A 929 41.98 -4.15 37.59
N GLN A 930 41.01 -4.88 37.03
CA GLN A 930 41.19 -5.60 35.78
C GLN A 930 41.39 -4.64 34.60
N ARG A 931 40.61 -3.56 34.52
CA ARG A 931 40.77 -2.49 33.53
C ARG A 931 42.18 -1.88 33.62
N ASP A 932 42.63 -1.55 34.82
CA ASP A 932 43.93 -0.92 35.02
C ASP A 932 45.09 -1.83 34.61
N GLN A 933 44.98 -3.15 34.83
CA GLN A 933 45.94 -4.15 34.33
C GLN A 933 45.99 -4.22 32.80
N ILE A 934 44.83 -4.13 32.14
CA ILE A 934 44.73 -4.13 30.67
C ILE A 934 45.38 -2.87 30.09
N ILE A 935 45.06 -1.69 30.66
CA ILE A 935 45.64 -0.41 30.24
C ILE A 935 47.16 -0.40 30.44
N ALA A 936 47.66 -0.89 31.57
CA ALA A 936 49.09 -0.97 31.84
C ALA A 936 49.84 -1.84 30.82
N ALA A 937 49.20 -2.88 30.28
CA ALA A 937 49.77 -3.67 29.18
C ALA A 937 49.73 -2.92 27.85
N PHE A 938 48.64 -2.21 27.55
CA PHE A 938 48.47 -1.46 26.29
C PHE A 938 49.32 -0.18 26.21
N GLU A 939 49.70 0.41 27.34
CA GLU A 939 50.61 1.57 27.46
C GLU A 939 52.06 1.16 27.82
N SER A 940 52.37 -0.14 27.76
CA SER A 940 53.72 -0.64 28.07
C SER A 940 54.75 -0.16 27.04
N PRO A 941 55.99 0.19 27.45
CA PRO A 941 57.06 0.56 26.51
C PRO A 941 57.35 -0.51 25.45
N GLN A 942 57.19 -1.79 25.82
CA GLN A 942 57.40 -2.94 24.94
C GLN A 942 56.36 -3.01 23.82
N PHE A 943 55.10 -2.68 24.10
CA PHE A 943 54.05 -2.66 23.08
C PHE A 943 53.97 -1.33 22.32
N GLU A 944 54.41 -0.22 22.93
CA GLU A 944 54.42 1.10 22.27
C GLU A 944 55.26 1.12 20.99
N ALA A 945 56.39 0.42 21.00
CA ALA A 945 57.25 0.25 19.82
C ALA A 945 56.51 -0.42 18.65
N ILE A 946 55.68 -1.44 18.93
CA ILE A 946 54.85 -2.12 17.93
C ILE A 946 53.76 -1.18 17.41
N LYS A 947 53.05 -0.48 18.30
CA LYS A 947 52.00 0.48 17.89
C LYS A 947 52.54 1.56 16.97
N HIS A 948 53.71 2.12 17.29
CA HIS A 948 54.34 3.17 16.49
C HIS A 948 54.75 2.65 15.10
N ARG A 949 55.50 1.55 15.03
CA ARG A 949 55.99 1.00 13.76
C ARG A 949 54.85 0.54 12.84
N CYS A 950 53.86 -0.18 13.38
CA CYS A 950 52.68 -0.60 12.64
C CYS A 950 51.79 0.56 12.19
N ALA A 951 51.89 1.76 12.78
CA ALA A 951 51.17 2.96 12.33
C ALA A 951 51.89 3.70 11.18
N HIS A 952 53.21 3.51 11.03
CA HIS A 952 54.05 4.16 10.03
C HIS A 952 54.50 3.24 8.89
N ASP A 953 53.92 2.04 8.81
CA ASP A 953 54.27 1.00 7.83
C ASP A 953 55.75 0.55 7.89
N GLU A 954 56.35 0.65 9.09
CA GLU A 954 57.71 0.21 9.37
C GLU A 954 57.72 -1.22 9.93
N ASP A 955 58.70 -2.03 9.53
CA ASP A 955 58.80 -3.41 10.01
C ASP A 955 59.32 -3.44 11.48
N PRO A 956 58.59 -4.11 12.40
CA PRO A 956 59.05 -4.33 13.76
C PRO A 956 60.13 -5.42 13.79
N THR A 957 61.07 -5.28 14.73
CA THR A 957 62.13 -6.25 14.96
C THR A 957 61.62 -7.47 15.71
N GLU A 958 62.32 -8.61 15.58
CA GLU A 958 62.02 -9.84 16.33
C GLU A 958 61.89 -9.59 17.84
N THR A 959 62.82 -8.84 18.43
CA THR A 959 62.83 -8.53 19.86
C THR A 959 61.59 -7.75 20.28
N GLU A 960 61.22 -6.72 19.51
CA GLU A 960 60.04 -5.90 19.79
C GLU A 960 58.75 -6.75 19.74
N VAL A 961 58.61 -7.61 18.72
CA VAL A 961 57.45 -8.51 18.59
C VAL A 961 57.36 -9.51 19.75
N ARG A 962 58.48 -10.14 20.14
CA ARG A 962 58.51 -11.11 21.25
C ARG A 962 58.23 -10.44 22.60
N ASP A 963 58.77 -9.24 22.84
CA ASP A 963 58.54 -8.48 24.07
C ASP A 963 57.09 -8.01 24.16
N GLY A 964 56.53 -7.47 23.07
CA GLY A 964 55.13 -7.08 23.00
C GLY A 964 54.18 -8.26 23.17
N PHE A 965 54.46 -9.40 22.53
CA PHE A 965 53.70 -10.64 22.70
C PHE A 965 53.68 -11.11 24.17
N THR A 966 54.84 -11.12 24.83
CA THR A 966 54.95 -11.54 26.23
C THR A 966 54.09 -10.68 27.15
N GLN A 967 54.10 -9.36 26.93
CA GLN A 967 53.30 -8.42 27.70
C GLN A 967 51.79 -8.61 27.50
N LEU A 968 51.33 -8.71 26.24
CA LEU A 968 49.90 -8.90 25.93
C LEU A 968 49.39 -10.28 26.38
N LYS A 969 50.21 -11.33 26.25
CA LYS A 969 49.87 -12.66 26.76
C LYS A 969 49.68 -12.66 28.27
N GLY A 970 50.49 -11.89 29.01
CA GLY A 970 50.36 -11.71 30.45
C GLY A 970 49.03 -11.09 30.89
N CYS A 971 48.46 -10.17 30.09
CA CYS A 971 47.19 -9.50 30.41
C CYS A 971 45.94 -10.23 29.89
N ASN A 972 46.07 -11.21 28.98
CA ASN A 972 44.94 -11.92 28.37
C ASN A 972 43.97 -12.55 29.42
N LYS A 973 44.50 -13.02 30.56
CA LYS A 973 43.66 -13.53 31.67
C LYS A 973 42.77 -12.44 32.29
N ALA A 974 43.29 -11.22 32.41
CA ALA A 974 42.52 -10.06 32.90
C ALA A 974 41.46 -9.65 31.87
N VAL A 975 41.83 -9.60 30.58
CA VAL A 975 40.92 -9.34 29.45
C VAL A 975 39.72 -10.30 29.47
N ARG A 976 39.97 -11.62 29.50
CA ARG A 976 38.89 -12.64 29.52
C ARG A 976 37.95 -12.49 30.72
N LYS A 977 38.50 -12.22 31.91
CA LYS A 977 37.70 -11.98 33.12
C LYS A 977 36.84 -10.73 33.00
N GLU A 978 37.39 -9.66 32.45
CA GLU A 978 36.70 -8.38 32.35
C GLU A 978 35.56 -8.42 31.33
N ILE A 979 35.79 -9.01 30.15
CA ILE A 979 34.73 -9.22 29.14
C ILE A 979 33.58 -10.03 29.70
N GLU A 980 33.88 -11.15 30.37
CA GLU A 980 32.86 -12.04 30.95
C GLU A 980 32.05 -11.32 32.04
N ARG A 981 32.71 -10.52 32.88
CA ARG A 981 32.06 -9.71 33.91
C ARG A 981 31.14 -8.64 33.28
N LEU A 982 31.64 -7.87 32.32
CA LEU A 982 30.86 -6.85 31.61
C LEU A 982 29.68 -7.45 30.84
N ARG A 983 29.86 -8.63 30.23
CA ARG A 983 28.79 -9.37 29.55
C ARG A 983 27.66 -9.75 30.52
N ARG A 984 27.99 -10.23 31.71
CA ARG A 984 26.99 -10.53 32.76
C ARG A 984 26.24 -9.28 33.21
N ILE A 985 26.97 -8.19 33.45
CA ILE A 985 26.37 -6.89 33.84
C ILE A 985 25.44 -6.41 32.73
N ARG A 986 25.86 -6.43 31.47
CA ARG A 986 25.03 -6.01 30.34
C ARG A 986 23.78 -6.88 30.20
N ASN A 987 23.90 -8.19 30.36
CA ASN A 987 22.74 -9.09 30.30
C ASN A 987 21.73 -8.78 31.42
N HIS A 988 22.23 -8.46 32.62
CA HIS A 988 21.39 -8.01 33.74
C HIS A 988 20.74 -6.64 33.46
N ASP A 989 21.49 -5.69 32.90
CA ASP A 989 20.98 -4.36 32.53
C ASP A 989 19.89 -4.43 31.43
N ILE A 990 20.09 -5.26 30.40
CA ILE A 990 19.07 -5.49 29.33
C ILE A 990 17.80 -6.10 29.93
N GLN A 991 17.94 -7.02 30.89
CA GLN A 991 16.80 -7.58 31.63
C GLN A 991 16.11 -6.53 32.53
N GLY A 992 16.84 -5.50 32.97
CA GLY A 992 16.34 -4.41 33.81
C GLY A 992 15.81 -3.17 33.08
N MET A 993 16.07 -3.02 31.78
CA MET A 993 15.66 -1.85 30.96
C MET A 993 14.17 -1.84 30.56
N ALA A 994 13.41 -2.88 30.89
CA ALA A 994 11.96 -2.84 30.82
C ALA A 994 11.40 -2.36 32.18
N ILE A 995 10.62 -1.25 32.16
CA ILE A 995 9.46 -0.94 33.02
C ILE A 995 9.54 0.36 33.87
N GLU A 996 8.71 1.35 33.50
CA GLU A 996 8.23 2.47 34.33
C GLU A 996 6.78 2.21 34.86
N HIS A 997 6.62 1.32 35.83
CA HIS A 997 5.58 1.34 36.89
C HIS A 997 5.65 0.02 37.66
N ARG A 998 5.62 0.03 38.99
CA ARG A 998 5.84 -1.19 39.79
C ARG A 998 4.73 -1.37 40.81
N PRO A 999 4.12 -2.57 40.95
CA PRO A 999 3.09 -2.82 41.97
C PRO A 999 3.67 -2.71 43.39
N SER A 1000 2.83 -2.26 44.34
CA SER A 1000 3.15 -2.16 45.78
C SER A 1000 3.17 -3.54 46.42
N ILE A 1001 4.32 -3.96 46.95
CA ILE A 1001 4.50 -5.24 47.64
C ILE A 1001 4.50 -4.97 49.15
N GLN A 1002 3.79 -5.79 49.92
CA GLN A 1002 3.78 -5.78 51.39
C GLN A 1002 4.28 -7.15 51.90
N CYS A 1003 4.70 -7.23 53.16
CA CYS A 1003 5.21 -8.48 53.75
C CYS A 1003 4.12 -9.31 54.43
N THR A 1004 4.06 -10.62 54.15
CA THR A 1004 3.14 -11.56 54.83
C THR A 1004 3.42 -11.58 56.34
N ALA A 1005 2.41 -11.59 57.21
CA ALA A 1005 2.66 -11.74 58.65
C ALA A 1005 3.00 -13.21 59.00
N LEU A 1006 4.19 -13.46 59.54
CA LEU A 1006 4.59 -14.78 60.08
C LEU A 1006 4.70 -14.67 61.61
N THR A 1007 4.17 -15.66 62.33
CA THR A 1007 4.01 -15.65 63.80
C THR A 1007 5.19 -16.24 64.57
N HIS A 1008 6.20 -16.77 63.90
CA HIS A 1008 7.28 -17.53 64.52
C HIS A 1008 8.66 -17.10 64.02
N GLU A 1009 9.42 -16.45 64.91
CA GLU A 1009 10.79 -16.00 64.66
C GLU A 1009 11.81 -17.06 65.11
N ILE A 1010 12.90 -17.16 64.37
CA ILE A 1010 14.11 -17.91 64.73
C ILE A 1010 15.00 -16.97 65.56
N GLU A 1011 15.45 -17.44 66.73
CA GLU A 1011 16.40 -16.69 67.55
C GLU A 1011 17.71 -16.42 66.78
N GLU A 1012 18.30 -15.24 66.98
CA GLU A 1012 19.60 -14.88 66.40
C GLU A 1012 20.65 -15.94 66.76
N HIS A 1013 21.34 -16.45 65.74
CA HIS A 1013 22.35 -17.48 65.91
C HIS A 1013 23.55 -17.26 65.00
N GLN A 1014 24.72 -17.60 65.51
CA GLN A 1014 25.98 -17.53 64.78
C GLN A 1014 26.32 -18.91 64.22
N ILE A 1015 26.49 -19.02 62.91
CA ILE A 1015 26.90 -20.27 62.26
C ILE A 1015 28.37 -20.18 61.91
N LEU A 1016 29.16 -21.12 62.43
CA LEU A 1016 30.57 -21.27 62.08
C LEU A 1016 30.69 -21.95 60.72
N VAL A 1017 31.26 -21.27 59.74
CA VAL A 1017 31.65 -21.85 58.45
C VAL A 1017 33.10 -22.29 58.57
N PHE A 1018 33.36 -23.58 58.37
CA PHE A 1018 34.66 -24.19 58.67
C PHE A 1018 35.33 -24.82 57.45
N ALA A 1019 34.66 -24.82 56.31
CA ALA A 1019 35.15 -25.43 55.08
C ALA A 1019 34.51 -24.80 53.84
N SER A 1020 35.16 -24.97 52.68
CA SER A 1020 34.55 -24.74 51.37
C SER A 1020 34.74 -25.99 50.51
N ALA A 1021 33.72 -26.38 49.74
CA ALA A 1021 33.74 -27.63 48.99
C ALA A 1021 33.19 -27.45 47.57
N ALA A 1022 33.83 -28.11 46.60
CA ALA A 1022 33.38 -28.23 45.22
C ALA A 1022 33.15 -29.70 44.85
N ALA A 1023 32.42 -29.96 43.78
CA ALA A 1023 32.45 -31.24 43.10
C ALA A 1023 33.51 -31.13 42.01
N SER A 1024 34.64 -31.79 42.21
CA SER A 1024 35.62 -31.93 41.15
C SER A 1024 35.15 -32.99 40.15
N THR A 1025 35.13 -32.64 38.87
CA THR A 1025 35.01 -33.57 37.74
C THR A 1025 36.29 -34.39 37.50
N SER A 1026 37.34 -34.21 38.32
CA SER A 1026 38.66 -34.83 38.15
C SER A 1026 39.38 -35.23 39.46
N GLY A 1027 38.68 -35.38 40.59
CA GLY A 1027 39.25 -35.99 41.81
C GLY A 1027 40.21 -35.14 42.64
N ALA A 1028 40.00 -33.81 42.71
CA ALA A 1028 40.78 -32.97 43.63
C ALA A 1028 39.86 -32.02 44.42
N GLY A 1029 39.72 -32.29 45.72
CA GLY A 1029 38.98 -31.48 46.68
C GLY A 1029 39.77 -30.26 47.11
N ILE A 1030 39.09 -29.30 47.75
CA ILE A 1030 39.66 -28.01 48.14
C ILE A 1030 39.94 -28.02 49.66
N ASP A 1031 41.05 -27.39 50.05
CA ASP A 1031 41.56 -27.29 51.43
C ASP A 1031 40.64 -26.56 52.42
N LEU A 1032 40.73 -26.97 53.70
CA LEU A 1032 40.14 -26.33 54.87
C LEU A 1032 40.89 -25.00 55.17
N HIS A 1033 40.24 -23.87 54.99
CA HIS A 1033 40.78 -22.55 55.38
C HIS A 1033 39.80 -21.75 56.26
N ASP A 1034 40.36 -20.74 56.92
CA ASP A 1034 39.90 -20.01 58.11
C ASP A 1034 38.40 -19.99 58.40
N SER A 1035 38.10 -20.25 59.68
CA SER A 1035 36.74 -20.24 60.21
C SER A 1035 36.15 -18.83 60.18
N GLU A 1036 35.13 -18.61 59.35
CA GLU A 1036 34.29 -17.41 59.39
C GLU A 1036 33.01 -17.69 60.19
N THR A 1037 32.48 -16.68 60.86
CA THR A 1037 31.20 -16.79 61.57
C THR A 1037 30.18 -15.93 60.85
N VAL A 1038 29.05 -16.54 60.45
CA VAL A 1038 27.96 -15.86 59.77
C VAL A 1038 26.81 -15.64 60.76
N ASP A 1039 26.44 -14.38 60.95
CA ASP A 1039 25.28 -13.99 61.76
C ASP A 1039 23.99 -14.23 60.97
N VAL A 1040 23.14 -15.10 61.51
CA VAL A 1040 21.78 -15.31 61.01
C VAL A 1040 20.86 -14.46 61.89
N GLY A 1041 20.41 -13.32 61.34
CA GLY A 1041 19.54 -12.34 62.03
C GLY A 1041 18.15 -12.89 62.39
N ARG A 1042 17.24 -12.03 62.87
CA ARG A 1042 15.83 -12.40 63.16
C ARG A 1042 15.13 -12.88 61.88
N LEU A 1043 15.16 -14.17 61.59
CA LEU A 1043 14.43 -14.78 60.46
C LEU A 1043 13.09 -15.35 60.92
N SER A 1044 12.18 -15.61 60.00
CA SER A 1044 10.98 -16.41 60.26
C SER A 1044 11.07 -17.75 59.54
N TYR A 1045 10.16 -18.67 59.85
CA TYR A 1045 10.05 -19.90 59.10
C TYR A 1045 8.61 -20.26 58.73
N CYS A 1046 8.50 -21.07 57.69
CA CYS A 1046 7.27 -21.73 57.29
C CYS A 1046 7.60 -23.14 56.75
N VAL A 1047 6.59 -23.93 56.37
CA VAL A 1047 6.80 -25.31 55.90
C VAL A 1047 6.26 -25.45 54.48
N ALA A 1048 7.06 -26.07 53.60
CA ALA A 1048 6.64 -26.42 52.25
C ALA A 1048 5.56 -27.50 52.31
N LYS A 1049 4.46 -27.33 51.55
CA LYS A 1049 3.37 -28.31 51.47
C LYS A 1049 3.29 -29.00 50.11
N SER A 1050 4.05 -28.50 49.15
CA SER A 1050 4.09 -28.98 47.77
C SER A 1050 5.52 -29.04 47.26
N ASP A 1051 5.76 -29.90 46.27
CA ASP A 1051 7.06 -30.06 45.61
C ASP A 1051 7.28 -29.03 44.49
N ARG A 1052 6.66 -27.85 44.57
CA ARG A 1052 6.69 -26.83 43.50
C ARG A 1052 8.09 -26.29 43.24
N ILE A 1053 8.93 -26.29 44.28
CA ILE A 1053 10.32 -25.88 44.20
C ILE A 1053 11.32 -27.04 44.30
N ALA A 1054 10.88 -28.29 44.12
CA ALA A 1054 11.80 -29.42 44.05
C ALA A 1054 12.76 -29.29 42.84
N PRO A 1055 14.02 -29.74 42.92
CA PRO A 1055 14.63 -30.47 44.03
C PRO A 1055 15.22 -29.59 45.14
N ILE A 1056 14.98 -28.26 45.13
CA ILE A 1056 15.52 -27.32 46.12
C ILE A 1056 14.88 -27.53 47.50
N ALA A 1057 13.55 -27.68 47.53
CA ALA A 1057 12.82 -28.12 48.72
C ALA A 1057 11.67 -29.05 48.33
N TYR A 1058 11.42 -30.04 49.19
CA TYR A 1058 10.33 -30.99 49.08
C TYR A 1058 9.23 -30.68 50.10
N ALA A 1059 8.02 -31.17 49.84
CA ALA A 1059 6.90 -31.10 50.77
C ALA A 1059 7.27 -31.70 52.13
N GLY A 1060 6.93 -30.98 53.21
CA GLY A 1060 7.29 -31.30 54.59
C GLY A 1060 8.59 -30.65 55.08
N GLN A 1061 9.41 -30.06 54.21
CA GLN A 1061 10.67 -29.39 54.61
C GLN A 1061 10.44 -27.96 55.09
N THR A 1062 11.30 -27.49 55.98
CA THR A 1062 11.19 -26.15 56.58
C THR A 1062 11.87 -25.11 55.68
N LEU A 1063 11.17 -24.02 55.40
CA LEU A 1063 11.65 -22.87 54.64
C LEU A 1063 12.00 -21.75 55.62
N ILE A 1064 13.21 -21.22 55.51
CA ILE A 1064 13.67 -20.06 56.25
C ILE A 1064 13.41 -18.83 55.40
N VAL A 1065 12.75 -17.83 56.00
CA VAL A 1065 12.18 -16.68 55.29
C VAL A 1065 12.70 -15.40 55.93
N ASP A 1066 13.03 -14.42 55.09
CA ASP A 1066 13.45 -13.09 55.53
C ASP A 1066 12.32 -12.38 56.32
N ASN A 1067 12.68 -11.64 57.37
CA ASN A 1067 11.77 -10.80 58.13
C ASN A 1067 11.84 -9.32 57.73
N ASN A 1068 12.87 -8.93 56.98
CA ASN A 1068 13.00 -7.56 56.53
C ASN A 1068 11.98 -7.25 55.43
N GLU A 1069 11.54 -5.99 55.34
CA GLU A 1069 10.72 -5.49 54.23
C GLU A 1069 11.57 -5.28 52.96
N THR A 1070 12.37 -6.29 52.60
CA THR A 1070 13.20 -6.32 51.40
C THR A 1070 12.39 -6.85 50.22
N ARG A 1071 12.40 -6.10 49.12
CA ARG A 1071 11.69 -6.49 47.90
C ARG A 1071 12.42 -7.66 47.22
N PRO A 1072 11.73 -8.75 46.82
CA PRO A 1072 12.37 -9.85 46.10
C PRO A 1072 12.86 -9.41 44.71
N ASN A 1073 14.02 -9.91 44.31
CA ASN A 1073 14.57 -9.77 42.96
C ASN A 1073 13.98 -10.83 42.02
N ALA A 1074 13.97 -10.54 40.71
CA ALA A 1074 13.56 -11.51 39.71
C ALA A 1074 14.44 -12.76 39.78
N GLY A 1075 13.80 -13.92 39.86
CA GLY A 1075 14.46 -15.20 40.10
C GLY A 1075 14.53 -15.63 41.57
N ASP A 1076 14.13 -14.81 42.54
CA ASP A 1076 14.13 -15.20 43.96
C ASP A 1076 13.10 -16.29 44.25
N LEU A 1077 13.40 -17.16 45.22
CA LEU A 1077 12.41 -18.09 45.76
C LEU A 1077 11.56 -17.34 46.80
N VAL A 1078 10.24 -17.40 46.67
CA VAL A 1078 9.34 -16.65 47.55
C VAL A 1078 8.21 -17.51 48.08
N VAL A 1079 7.71 -17.11 49.24
CA VAL A 1079 6.37 -17.43 49.71
C VAL A 1079 5.49 -16.22 49.46
N ALA A 1080 4.35 -16.43 48.82
CA ALA A 1080 3.40 -15.37 48.53
C ALA A 1080 2.00 -15.75 49.01
N GLU A 1081 1.22 -14.76 49.44
CA GLU A 1081 -0.20 -14.88 49.74
C GLU A 1081 -0.97 -13.80 48.98
N HIS A 1082 -1.92 -14.26 48.15
CA HIS A 1082 -2.75 -13.39 47.33
C HIS A 1082 -4.16 -13.98 47.20
N GLY A 1083 -5.19 -13.16 47.43
CA GLY A 1083 -6.59 -13.61 47.38
C GLY A 1083 -6.91 -14.77 48.33
N GLY A 1084 -6.16 -14.94 49.43
CA GLY A 1084 -6.31 -16.04 50.39
C GLY A 1084 -5.75 -17.39 49.93
N THR A 1085 -4.96 -17.43 48.85
CA THR A 1085 -4.21 -18.60 48.37
C THR A 1085 -2.72 -18.41 48.62
N ARG A 1086 -2.05 -19.48 49.04
CA ARG A 1086 -0.61 -19.47 49.38
C ARG A 1086 0.23 -20.16 48.30
N PHE A 1087 1.19 -19.43 47.76
CA PHE A 1087 2.08 -19.86 46.68
C PHE A 1087 3.53 -20.02 47.17
N LEU A 1088 4.20 -21.07 46.71
CA LEU A 1088 5.61 -21.38 46.97
C LEU A 1088 6.32 -21.58 45.64
N ARG A 1089 6.93 -20.51 45.12
CA ARG A 1089 7.35 -20.43 43.70
C ARG A 1089 8.54 -19.50 43.51
N ARG A 1090 9.11 -19.53 42.29
CA ARG A 1090 10.10 -18.55 41.84
C ARG A 1090 9.39 -17.27 41.40
N TYR A 1091 9.84 -16.15 41.93
CA TYR A 1091 9.30 -14.83 41.67
C TYR A 1091 9.87 -14.24 40.39
N TRP A 1092 9.00 -13.73 39.54
CA TRP A 1092 9.34 -12.96 38.36
C TRP A 1092 8.41 -11.76 38.26
N THR A 1093 8.89 -10.69 37.62
CA THR A 1093 8.06 -9.53 37.27
C THR A 1093 8.17 -9.29 35.79
N VAL A 1094 7.05 -9.37 35.10
CA VAL A 1094 6.95 -9.12 33.66
C VAL A 1094 5.71 -8.25 33.45
N ASP A 1095 5.80 -7.17 32.67
CA ASP A 1095 4.67 -6.30 32.32
C ASP A 1095 3.77 -5.90 33.50
N HIS A 1096 4.37 -5.47 34.61
CA HIS A 1096 3.68 -5.04 35.83
C HIS A 1096 2.91 -6.11 36.63
N ASN A 1097 2.91 -7.36 36.17
CA ASN A 1097 2.29 -8.48 36.87
C ASN A 1097 3.35 -9.31 37.61
N ILE A 1098 2.95 -9.90 38.75
CA ILE A 1098 3.82 -10.80 39.50
C ILE A 1098 3.58 -12.21 38.95
N TYR A 1099 4.64 -12.80 38.39
CA TYR A 1099 4.64 -14.16 37.88
C TYR A 1099 5.29 -15.07 38.91
N LEU A 1100 4.57 -16.10 39.31
CA LEU A 1100 5.06 -17.10 40.25
C LEU A 1100 5.20 -18.44 39.51
N GLU A 1101 6.42 -18.81 39.20
CA GLU A 1101 6.77 -19.99 38.39
C GLU A 1101 7.19 -21.19 39.26
N SER A 1102 6.77 -22.40 38.87
CA SER A 1102 7.23 -23.63 39.51
C SER A 1102 8.67 -23.95 39.10
N VAL A 1103 9.56 -24.28 40.04
CA VAL A 1103 10.96 -24.68 39.73
C VAL A 1103 11.06 -26.17 39.37
N ASN A 1104 10.08 -26.97 39.77
CA ASN A 1104 10.07 -28.41 39.54
C ASN A 1104 9.84 -28.77 38.06
N SER A 1105 10.92 -29.09 37.36
CA SER A 1105 10.91 -29.53 35.96
C SER A 1105 10.32 -30.92 35.75
N ALA A 1106 10.27 -31.77 36.78
CA ALA A 1106 9.68 -33.11 36.70
C ALA A 1106 8.14 -33.08 36.77
N ALA A 1107 7.56 -32.00 37.30
CA ALA A 1107 6.12 -31.78 37.38
C ALA A 1107 5.79 -30.30 37.09
N PRO A 1108 5.98 -29.84 35.83
CA PRO A 1108 5.81 -28.44 35.47
C PRO A 1108 4.35 -28.02 35.66
N VAL A 1109 4.15 -26.80 36.17
CA VAL A 1109 2.85 -26.17 36.33
C VAL A 1109 2.91 -24.75 35.85
N ASP A 1110 1.84 -24.31 35.19
CA ASP A 1110 1.74 -22.97 34.62
C ASP A 1110 2.05 -21.88 35.66
N PRO A 1111 2.80 -20.83 35.28
CA PRO A 1111 3.06 -19.69 36.14
C PRO A 1111 1.76 -19.07 36.63
N ALA A 1112 1.67 -18.79 37.93
CA ALA A 1112 0.54 -18.05 38.48
C ALA A 1112 0.80 -16.56 38.27
N ILE A 1113 -0.11 -15.89 37.55
CA ILE A 1113 -0.03 -14.47 37.24
C ILE A 1113 -0.93 -13.74 38.24
N LEU A 1114 -0.34 -12.94 39.12
CA LEU A 1114 -1.07 -12.15 40.10
C LEU A 1114 -1.25 -10.73 39.55
N THR A 1115 -2.51 -10.34 39.32
CA THR A 1115 -2.89 -9.05 38.72
C THR A 1115 -3.81 -8.25 39.67
N GLY A 1116 -3.33 -7.10 40.16
CA GLY A 1116 -4.08 -6.19 41.04
C GLY A 1116 -4.32 -6.73 42.47
N GLY A 1117 -4.57 -5.82 43.43
CA GLY A 1117 -4.75 -6.14 44.85
C GLY A 1117 -3.43 -6.19 45.65
N GLU A 1118 -3.53 -6.22 46.99
CA GLU A 1118 -2.35 -6.36 47.86
C GLU A 1118 -1.80 -7.79 47.74
N CYS A 1119 -0.49 -7.90 47.46
CA CYS A 1119 0.22 -9.17 47.43
C CYS A 1119 1.23 -9.18 48.58
N LEU A 1120 1.09 -10.18 49.45
CA LEU A 1120 1.97 -10.37 50.59
C LEU A 1120 3.08 -11.33 50.18
N ILE A 1121 4.32 -10.86 50.10
CA ILE A 1121 5.46 -11.67 49.63
C ILE A 1121 6.59 -11.63 50.64
N ARG A 1122 7.27 -12.77 50.82
CA ARG A 1122 8.57 -12.84 51.49
C ARG A 1122 9.55 -13.74 50.76
N ARG A 1123 10.82 -13.36 50.81
CA ARG A 1123 11.93 -14.10 50.23
C ARG A 1123 12.34 -15.28 51.10
N ILE A 1124 12.57 -16.43 50.47
CA ILE A 1124 13.15 -17.61 51.10
C ILE A 1124 14.66 -17.45 51.08
N VAL A 1125 15.27 -17.40 52.26
CA VAL A 1125 16.72 -17.23 52.45
C VAL A 1125 17.40 -18.55 52.80
N GLY A 1126 16.64 -19.62 53.00
CA GLY A 1126 17.19 -20.96 53.16
C GLY A 1126 16.14 -22.05 53.30
N VAL A 1127 16.60 -23.29 53.35
CA VAL A 1127 15.78 -24.51 53.49
C VAL A 1127 16.47 -25.46 54.47
N LEU A 1128 15.71 -26.04 55.39
CA LEU A 1128 16.15 -27.15 56.23
C LEU A 1128 15.47 -28.43 55.75
N PHE A 1129 16.25 -29.46 55.50
CA PHE A 1129 15.81 -30.69 54.86
C PHE A 1129 15.12 -31.69 55.79
N ASP A 1130 15.19 -31.47 57.10
CA ASP A 1130 14.47 -32.30 58.07
C ASP A 1130 12.95 -32.08 57.91
N ALA A 1131 12.21 -33.19 57.81
CA ALA A 1131 10.78 -33.18 57.59
C ALA A 1131 10.00 -32.86 58.88
N VAL A 1132 9.06 -31.92 58.79
CA VAL A 1132 8.16 -31.52 59.86
C VAL A 1132 6.73 -31.95 59.51
N SER A 1133 5.97 -32.45 60.48
CA SER A 1133 4.56 -32.80 60.28
C SER A 1133 3.72 -31.53 60.04
N VAL A 1134 3.09 -31.43 58.87
CA VAL A 1134 2.26 -30.28 58.47
C VAL A 1134 0.80 -30.50 58.86
N SER A 1135 0.12 -29.48 59.43
CA SER A 1135 -1.31 -29.54 59.70
C SER A 1135 -2.14 -29.34 58.42
N THR A 1136 -3.23 -30.11 58.28
CA THR A 1136 -4.06 -30.14 57.08
C THR A 1136 -5.07 -28.99 57.04
N SER A 1137 -4.66 -27.81 56.57
CA SER A 1137 -5.57 -26.73 56.17
C SER A 1137 -5.45 -26.44 54.67
N ARG A 1138 -6.55 -26.61 53.92
CA ARG A 1138 -6.79 -26.42 52.46
C ARG A 1138 -5.89 -27.18 51.47
N GLN A 1139 -6.48 -27.92 50.53
CA GLN A 1139 -5.75 -28.79 49.59
C GLN A 1139 -4.90 -28.03 48.54
N THR A 1140 -5.16 -26.73 48.35
CA THR A 1140 -4.56 -25.89 47.29
C THR A 1140 -3.34 -25.07 47.71
N ASP A 1141 -3.08 -24.95 49.02
CA ASP A 1141 -1.97 -24.13 49.52
C ASP A 1141 -0.63 -24.84 49.31
N GLU A 1142 0.36 -24.10 48.79
CA GLU A 1142 1.69 -24.63 48.47
C GLU A 1142 2.67 -24.56 49.66
N TRP A 1143 2.37 -23.73 50.67
CA TRP A 1143 3.09 -23.63 51.96
C TRP A 1143 2.13 -23.39 53.15
N ALA A 1144 2.60 -23.64 54.37
CA ALA A 1144 1.85 -23.43 55.61
C ALA A 1144 2.71 -22.80 56.72
N HIS A 1145 2.07 -22.11 57.68
CA HIS A 1145 2.77 -21.64 58.89
C HIS A 1145 3.31 -22.84 59.70
N GLY A 1146 4.47 -22.67 60.32
CA GLY A 1146 5.02 -23.67 61.25
C GLY A 1146 4.21 -23.75 62.54
N ASN A 1147 4.22 -24.91 63.21
CA ASN A 1147 3.67 -25.05 64.56
C ASN A 1147 4.75 -24.72 65.61
N SER A 1148 4.39 -24.13 66.75
CA SER A 1148 5.33 -23.75 67.82
C SER A 1148 6.19 -24.90 68.37
N HIS A 1149 5.71 -26.15 68.28
CA HIS A 1149 6.45 -27.35 68.71
C HIS A 1149 7.52 -27.83 67.72
N SER A 1150 7.66 -27.17 66.56
CA SER A 1150 8.58 -27.54 65.48
C SER A 1150 9.63 -26.47 65.15
N LEU A 1151 9.89 -25.54 66.08
CA LEU A 1151 10.95 -24.55 65.95
C LEU A 1151 12.30 -25.24 65.67
N PRO A 1152 12.94 -25.03 64.51
CA PRO A 1152 14.25 -25.61 64.25
C PRO A 1152 15.27 -24.88 65.12
N ALA A 1153 15.84 -25.56 66.11
CA ALA A 1153 17.01 -25.03 66.79
C ALA A 1153 18.21 -25.09 65.82
N LEU A 1154 18.65 -23.94 65.30
CA LEU A 1154 19.89 -23.84 64.51
C LEU A 1154 21.16 -24.10 65.35
N ARG A 1155 20.99 -24.34 66.66
CA ARG A 1155 22.07 -24.74 67.56
C ARG A 1155 22.70 -26.05 67.11
N GLY A 1156 24.03 -26.03 66.90
CA GLY A 1156 24.82 -27.19 66.53
C GLY A 1156 24.94 -27.46 65.03
N PHE A 1157 24.41 -26.59 64.17
CA PHE A 1157 24.73 -26.60 62.74
C PHE A 1157 26.06 -25.89 62.48
N ARG A 1158 26.83 -26.40 61.51
CA ARG A 1158 28.01 -25.75 60.96
C ARG A 1158 27.80 -25.49 59.46
N GLY A 1159 28.52 -24.52 58.91
CA GLY A 1159 28.44 -24.11 57.51
C GLY A 1159 29.59 -24.66 56.66
N ILE A 1160 29.28 -25.00 55.40
CA ILE A 1160 30.28 -25.28 54.35
C ILE A 1160 29.92 -24.44 53.14
N ARG A 1161 30.87 -23.65 52.61
CA ARG A 1161 30.64 -22.78 51.45
C ARG A 1161 30.75 -23.58 50.15
N VAL A 1162 29.79 -23.41 49.24
CA VAL A 1162 29.77 -24.10 47.94
C VAL A 1162 30.73 -23.40 46.97
N ILE A 1163 31.63 -24.16 46.35
CA ILE A 1163 32.49 -23.70 45.27
C ILE A 1163 32.10 -24.42 43.97
N GLY A 1164 32.01 -23.67 42.86
CA GLY A 1164 31.59 -24.19 41.56
C GLY A 1164 30.10 -24.56 41.49
N SER A 1165 29.67 -25.16 40.37
CA SER A 1165 28.27 -25.53 40.09
C SER A 1165 27.84 -26.85 40.75
N SER A 1166 28.60 -27.32 41.73
CA SER A 1166 28.60 -28.68 42.25
C SER A 1166 27.33 -29.13 42.97
N MET A 1167 26.57 -28.17 43.47
CA MET A 1167 25.32 -28.39 44.20
C MET A 1167 24.12 -27.85 43.41
N GLU A 1168 24.30 -27.39 42.17
CA GLU A 1168 23.17 -26.89 41.38
C GLU A 1168 22.22 -28.05 41.02
N PRO A 1169 20.89 -27.87 41.06
CA PRO A 1169 20.17 -26.63 41.36
C PRO A 1169 19.87 -26.40 42.86
N ILE A 1170 20.35 -27.27 43.77
CA ILE A 1170 20.09 -27.22 45.23
C ILE A 1170 20.76 -26.02 45.90
N ALA A 1171 22.02 -25.72 45.57
CA ALA A 1171 22.78 -24.56 46.04
C ALA A 1171 23.76 -24.09 44.96
N ARG A 1172 23.98 -22.77 44.85
CA ARG A 1172 24.89 -22.12 43.90
C ARG A 1172 26.26 -21.85 44.52
N THR A 1173 27.27 -21.60 43.68
CA THR A 1173 28.58 -21.11 44.14
C THR A 1173 28.43 -19.90 45.07
N GLY A 1174 29.15 -19.91 46.20
CA GLY A 1174 29.12 -18.86 47.22
C GLY A 1174 28.10 -19.10 48.32
N GLN A 1175 27.03 -19.86 48.07
CA GLN A 1175 25.99 -20.18 49.07
C GLN A 1175 26.50 -21.14 50.13
N MET A 1176 25.80 -21.20 51.27
CA MET A 1176 26.22 -21.98 52.43
C MET A 1176 25.35 -23.22 52.62
N VAL A 1177 25.98 -24.37 52.75
CA VAL A 1177 25.33 -25.63 53.11
C VAL A 1177 25.44 -25.83 54.61
N LEU A 1178 24.30 -26.11 55.25
CA LEU A 1178 24.23 -26.40 56.68
C LEU A 1178 24.42 -27.90 56.91
N VAL A 1179 25.35 -28.24 57.79
CA VAL A 1179 25.68 -29.62 58.14
C VAL A 1179 25.65 -29.84 59.64
N LYS A 1180 25.47 -31.11 60.05
CA LYS A 1180 25.73 -31.58 61.41
C LYS A 1180 26.85 -32.62 61.39
N GLU A 1181 27.67 -32.60 62.43
CA GLU A 1181 28.77 -33.55 62.63
C GLU A 1181 28.21 -34.93 62.97
N HIS A 1182 28.65 -35.98 62.27
CA HIS A 1182 28.26 -37.37 62.54
C HIS A 1182 29.51 -38.26 62.47
N GLU A 1183 29.74 -39.11 63.47
CA GLU A 1183 30.99 -39.88 63.62
C GLU A 1183 30.94 -41.29 62.99
N ASP A 1184 29.85 -41.69 62.31
CA ASP A 1184 29.75 -43.00 61.67
C ASP A 1184 29.01 -42.95 60.31
N VAL A 1185 29.75 -43.21 59.23
CA VAL A 1185 29.25 -43.27 57.84
C VAL A 1185 28.29 -44.44 57.63
N THR A 1186 28.42 -45.51 58.41
CA THR A 1186 27.62 -46.73 58.26
C THR A 1186 26.17 -46.58 58.71
N ALA A 1187 25.87 -45.52 59.46
CA ALA A 1187 24.54 -45.18 59.97
C ALA A 1187 23.70 -44.30 59.00
N LEU A 1188 24.27 -43.86 57.87
CA LEU A 1188 23.57 -42.99 56.92
C LEU A 1188 22.62 -43.77 56.00
N PRO A 1189 21.37 -43.30 55.80
CA PRO A 1189 20.46 -43.87 54.81
C PRO A 1189 21.02 -43.77 53.37
N ALA A 1190 20.69 -44.74 52.50
CA ALA A 1190 21.06 -44.69 51.10
C ALA A 1190 20.42 -43.48 50.38
N GLY A 1191 21.19 -42.82 49.51
CA GLY A 1191 20.77 -41.61 48.78
C GLY A 1191 20.91 -40.30 49.55
N THR A 1192 21.42 -40.35 50.79
CA THR A 1192 21.65 -39.16 51.63
C THR A 1192 22.64 -38.22 50.96
N LEU A 1193 22.27 -36.94 50.86
CA LEU A 1193 23.16 -35.87 50.42
C LEU A 1193 24.12 -35.53 51.57
N ALA A 1194 25.41 -35.63 51.32
CA ALA A 1194 26.45 -35.41 52.32
C ALA A 1194 27.66 -34.70 51.72
N CYS A 1195 28.37 -33.97 52.58
CA CYS A 1195 29.71 -33.50 52.32
C CYS A 1195 30.70 -34.54 52.88
N ILE A 1196 31.60 -35.04 52.05
CA ILE A 1196 32.46 -36.18 52.34
C ILE A 1196 33.90 -35.73 52.18
N ASP A 1197 34.70 -35.93 53.22
CA ASP A 1197 36.13 -35.72 53.17
C ASP A 1197 36.82 -37.06 52.91
N THR A 1198 37.63 -37.12 51.86
CA THR A 1198 38.30 -38.34 51.38
C THR A 1198 39.80 -38.15 51.31
N GLU A 1199 40.56 -39.22 51.57
CA GLU A 1199 42.03 -39.16 51.55
C GLU A 1199 42.61 -38.80 50.16
N SER A 1200 41.92 -39.21 49.08
CA SER A 1200 42.39 -39.02 47.69
C SER A 1200 41.85 -37.77 47.02
N ASP A 1201 40.58 -37.43 47.25
CA ASP A 1201 39.83 -36.46 46.46
C ASP A 1201 39.32 -35.28 47.30
N GLY A 1202 39.77 -35.14 48.56
CA GLY A 1202 39.42 -34.06 49.49
C GLY A 1202 37.92 -33.96 49.79
N VAL A 1203 37.43 -32.73 50.07
CA VAL A 1203 36.06 -32.46 50.50
C VAL A 1203 35.10 -32.29 49.30
N LEU A 1204 34.08 -33.15 49.21
CA LEU A 1204 33.16 -33.26 48.07
C LEU A 1204 31.69 -33.32 48.51
N PHE A 1205 30.78 -32.71 47.72
CA PHE A 1205 29.33 -32.94 47.86
C PHE A 1205 28.85 -34.09 46.98
N LYS A 1206 28.32 -35.17 47.59
CA LYS A 1206 27.85 -36.36 46.87
C LYS A 1206 26.62 -36.99 47.54
N ARG A 1207 25.89 -37.79 46.76
CA ARG A 1207 24.87 -38.72 47.29
C ARG A 1207 25.49 -40.06 47.59
N ILE A 1208 25.33 -40.54 48.82
CA ILE A 1208 25.98 -41.76 49.30
C ILE A 1208 25.04 -42.95 49.15
N TYR A 1209 25.49 -43.99 48.45
CA TYR A 1209 24.86 -45.30 48.41
C TYR A 1209 25.83 -46.36 48.94
N ARG A 1210 25.30 -47.37 49.63
CA ARG A 1210 26.11 -48.43 50.26
C ARG A 1210 26.10 -49.70 49.41
N ARG A 1211 27.30 -50.29 49.23
CA ARG A 1211 27.48 -51.61 48.61
C ARG A 1211 28.52 -52.43 49.39
N ASP A 1212 28.06 -53.29 50.29
CA ASP A 1212 28.89 -54.14 51.17
C ASP A 1212 30.01 -53.40 51.93
N ARG A 1213 31.26 -53.46 51.45
CA ARG A 1213 32.47 -52.82 52.02
C ARG A 1213 32.86 -51.51 51.31
N GLU A 1214 32.10 -51.09 50.30
CA GLU A 1214 32.35 -49.93 49.45
C GLU A 1214 31.15 -48.96 49.48
N PHE A 1215 31.44 -47.69 49.22
CA PHE A 1215 30.46 -46.62 49.05
C PHE A 1215 30.47 -46.12 47.61
N ILE A 1216 29.28 -45.92 47.05
CA ILE A 1216 29.07 -45.36 45.71
C ILE A 1216 28.62 -43.91 45.91
N LEU A 1217 29.42 -42.98 45.41
CA LEU A 1217 29.21 -41.55 45.52
C LEU A 1217 28.73 -40.99 44.18
N CYS A 1218 27.44 -40.72 44.09
CA CYS A 1218 26.83 -40.14 42.90
C CYS A 1218 26.80 -38.61 42.97
N SER A 1219 26.61 -37.93 41.83
CA SER A 1219 26.43 -36.48 41.80
C SER A 1219 25.33 -36.02 42.77
N ALA A 1220 25.51 -34.84 43.38
CA ALA A 1220 24.50 -34.19 44.20
C ALA A 1220 23.24 -33.88 43.37
N ASN A 1221 23.43 -33.52 42.09
CA ASN A 1221 22.39 -33.38 41.09
C ASN A 1221 22.10 -34.73 40.41
N PRO A 1222 20.91 -35.30 40.56
CA PRO A 1222 20.57 -36.57 39.89
C PRO A 1222 20.49 -36.47 38.36
N ASN A 1223 20.40 -35.26 37.79
CA ASN A 1223 20.35 -35.03 36.34
C ASN A 1223 21.74 -34.87 35.68
N ASP A 1224 22.82 -34.81 36.47
CA ASP A 1224 24.17 -34.74 35.92
C ASP A 1224 24.65 -36.12 35.48
N LEU A 1225 25.05 -36.25 34.22
CA LEU A 1225 25.65 -37.45 33.64
C LEU A 1225 27.14 -37.55 34.03
N ILE A 1226 27.43 -37.77 35.32
CA ILE A 1226 28.79 -37.98 35.84
C ILE A 1226 28.91 -39.40 36.36
N ASP A 1227 30.00 -40.08 36.00
CA ASP A 1227 30.29 -41.42 36.50
C ASP A 1227 30.40 -41.43 38.04
N PRO A 1228 29.77 -42.40 38.73
CA PRO A 1228 29.82 -42.47 40.18
C PRO A 1228 31.21 -42.88 40.68
N ILE A 1229 31.65 -42.30 41.80
CA ILE A 1229 32.92 -42.64 42.44
C ILE A 1229 32.69 -43.81 43.40
N VAL A 1230 33.51 -44.86 43.32
CA VAL A 1230 33.44 -46.01 44.23
C VAL A 1230 34.64 -45.96 45.17
N ILE A 1231 34.40 -45.84 46.48
CA ILE A 1231 35.45 -45.70 47.49
C ILE A 1231 35.27 -46.70 48.64
N GLY A 1232 36.37 -47.24 49.17
CA GLY A 1232 36.35 -48.12 50.34
C GLY A 1232 36.09 -47.35 51.63
N ALA A 1233 35.41 -47.98 52.60
CA ALA A 1233 35.04 -47.33 53.87
C ALA A 1233 36.22 -46.73 54.66
N GLN A 1234 37.45 -47.22 54.45
CA GLN A 1234 38.65 -46.77 55.18
C GLN A 1234 39.28 -45.51 54.59
N ALA A 1235 38.91 -45.12 53.37
CA ALA A 1235 39.44 -43.91 52.69
C ALA A 1235 38.54 -42.68 52.88
N ILE A 1236 37.46 -42.80 53.67
CA ILE A 1236 36.59 -41.69 54.06
C ILE A 1236 37.07 -41.18 55.42
N ILE A 1237 37.56 -39.94 55.47
CA ILE A 1237 38.09 -39.29 56.68
C ILE A 1237 36.95 -38.83 57.58
N SER A 1238 35.98 -38.12 57.01
CA SER A 1238 34.81 -37.63 57.73
C SER A 1238 33.61 -37.45 56.80
N VAL A 1239 32.40 -37.51 57.37
CA VAL A 1239 31.15 -37.28 56.61
C VAL A 1239 30.25 -36.35 57.39
N TYR A 1240 29.86 -35.28 56.72
CA TYR A 1240 28.94 -34.29 57.23
C TYR A 1240 27.61 -34.42 56.49
N ARG A 1241 26.56 -34.85 57.21
CA ARG A 1241 25.22 -34.93 56.63
C ARG A 1241 24.75 -33.52 56.29
N VAL A 1242 24.30 -33.32 55.04
CA VAL A 1242 23.67 -32.06 54.64
C VAL A 1242 22.27 -32.00 55.23
N CYS A 1243 22.05 -31.00 56.07
CA CYS A 1243 20.80 -30.81 56.80
C CYS A 1243 20.02 -29.57 56.30
N GLY A 1244 20.62 -28.73 55.46
CA GLY A 1244 19.94 -27.59 54.84
C GLY A 1244 20.88 -26.73 54.01
N VAL A 1245 20.35 -25.65 53.46
CA VAL A 1245 21.08 -24.64 52.67
C VAL A 1245 20.60 -23.25 53.09
N LEU A 1246 21.54 -22.30 53.24
CA LEU A 1246 21.27 -20.88 53.31
C LEU A 1246 21.73 -20.23 52.00
N PHE A 1247 20.78 -19.57 51.33
CA PHE A 1247 20.99 -18.94 50.03
C PHE A 1247 21.67 -17.58 50.16
N GLU A 1248 21.27 -16.78 51.17
CA GLU A 1248 21.75 -15.42 51.42
C GLU A 1248 21.62 -15.08 52.92
N THR A 1249 22.58 -14.33 53.48
CA THR A 1249 22.52 -13.80 54.86
C THR A 1249 22.67 -12.28 54.84
N SER A 1250 22.04 -11.58 55.78
CA SER A 1250 21.74 -10.14 55.77
C SER A 1250 22.94 -9.14 55.79
N ASN A 1251 24.14 -9.55 55.34
CA ASN A 1251 25.35 -8.74 55.30
C ASN A 1251 26.00 -8.61 53.90
N ASP A 1252 25.34 -9.03 52.82
CA ASP A 1252 25.75 -8.74 51.43
C ASP A 1252 24.83 -7.71 50.76
#